data_AF-A0A7V1DSJ7-F1
#
_entry.id   AF-A0A7V1DSJ7-F1
#
_cell.length_a   1.000
_cell.length_b   1.000
_cell.length_c   1.000
_cell.angle_alpha   90.00
_cell.angle_beta   90.00
_cell.angle_gamma   90.00
#
_symmetry.space_group_name_H-M   'P 1'
#
loop_
_entity.id
_entity.type
_entity.pdbx_description
1 polymer ?
#
loop_
_entity_poly.entity_id
_entity_poly.type
_entity_poly.pdbx_seq_one_letter_code
_entity_poly.pdbx_strand_id
1 'polypeptide(L)'
;MTREQKVRASVVLLSGLLCAGAAFAQIAEVRRNSNLRPEPSMAQPPLRLVVPPEKVEVPGLIRQNGYYKVRTEQGEEGWLWARNLRILKAGAAAGGTVELLQATNLRPSPGTKEAPIEVLDAGTQLQLISPEARNGYYQVRTPSGQEGWVWGQNLAFGVEARAPVPPPSEGAPAKVAPPPTAPAAPPVEVKRPEEPPTPAQLALAPTTARPAMPTVEQVAPATATATAVPPTATVPPATVAPAPPATHKAPSTTEGERLRPGMTLDASTAELAKDLLPPEIWQHYARGEYVSKIVDYPLGNPNWEKPFVEATKENAGRLTVDERGTIIDKTTGKMPDYLYGLPFPNIDPADPNAGVKVVWNYFLATWYGGNSHTRTRLVMLNNKGVERELGAEGWFMFYDGQAPKYRHPNPMNLQSQFLAVALSPLDTQGTAVLFWRYRDPEVRDSQWAFVPALRRVRAVSPANRSDGYLGSDISSDDGYLFDGKPQEFQWRLLEKREGLRVVDPDGVPANVLKPRPGKEGGWDSLLDRSGYYGYEIPNWKGAPWALPYGGLAKRPMYLVEAIPRDKYYLYGRLVLWIDAETYNGAYHQKFNWKGEHVLTYAVLGLANHLTPDGQETVPVSTQTWAVAENFKMKRASLAGARYDAKSPFDRRVSIDPAIFDAGSLVRFGK
;
A
#
# COMPACT_ATOMS: atom_id res chain seq x y z
N MET A 1 28.85 -40.87 67.04
CA MET A 1 29.63 -41.89 66.30
C MET A 1 28.61 -42.78 65.61
N THR A 2 28.51 -42.90 64.29
CA THR A 2 29.56 -42.97 63.27
C THR A 2 29.18 -42.25 61.95
N ARG A 3 30.11 -41.37 61.52
CA ARG A 3 30.37 -40.74 60.20
C ARG A 3 29.17 -40.23 59.38
N GLU A 4 28.60 -39.07 59.74
CA GLU A 4 28.90 -37.73 59.16
C GLU A 4 28.45 -37.55 57.68
N GLN A 5 27.26 -36.97 57.45
CA GLN A 5 27.05 -35.54 57.14
C GLN A 5 27.74 -35.01 55.87
N LYS A 6 26.98 -34.85 54.76
CA LYS A 6 26.88 -33.61 53.94
C LYS A 6 26.05 -33.78 52.64
N VAL A 7 25.09 -32.86 52.44
CA VAL A 7 24.68 -32.21 51.17
C VAL A 7 23.56 -32.82 50.28
N ARG A 8 22.44 -32.06 50.27
CA ARG A 8 21.48 -31.67 49.19
C ARG A 8 20.30 -32.56 48.73
N ALA A 9 19.12 -32.09 49.17
CA ALA A 9 17.92 -31.70 48.42
C ALA A 9 17.12 -32.73 47.59
N SER A 10 15.84 -32.92 47.95
CA SER A 10 14.65 -32.57 47.12
C SER A 10 13.34 -33.17 47.69
N VAL A 11 12.25 -32.37 47.65
CA VAL A 11 10.87 -32.75 47.24
C VAL A 11 10.13 -33.78 48.12
N VAL A 12 8.87 -33.67 48.55
CA VAL A 12 7.69 -32.79 48.37
C VAL A 12 6.73 -33.17 49.52
N LEU A 13 5.95 -32.22 50.05
CA LEU A 13 4.90 -32.52 51.03
C LEU A 13 3.53 -32.08 50.49
N LEU A 14 2.61 -33.04 50.52
CA LEU A 14 1.23 -32.98 50.06
C LEU A 14 0.31 -32.70 51.26
N SER A 15 -0.84 -32.07 50.95
CA SER A 15 -2.13 -32.11 51.68
C SER A 15 -2.46 -30.91 52.58
N GLY A 16 -3.43 -30.10 52.11
CA GLY A 16 -4.16 -29.14 52.94
C GLY A 16 -4.74 -27.93 52.20
N LEU A 17 -5.56 -28.13 51.16
CA LEU A 17 -6.40 -27.03 50.63
C LEU A 17 -7.78 -27.54 50.19
N LEU A 18 -8.77 -27.28 51.04
CA LEU A 18 -10.18 -27.19 50.66
C LEU A 18 -10.70 -25.86 51.20
N CYS A 19 -10.59 -24.83 50.37
CA CYS A 19 -11.50 -23.70 50.33
C CYS A 19 -11.60 -23.31 48.86
N ALA A 20 -12.77 -23.59 48.28
CA ALA A 20 -13.11 -23.36 46.90
C ALA A 20 -13.03 -21.86 46.57
N GLY A 21 -12.08 -21.47 45.73
CA GLY A 21 -12.21 -20.26 44.92
C GLY A 21 -13.17 -20.59 43.78
N ALA A 22 -14.46 -20.33 43.96
CA ALA A 22 -15.43 -20.40 42.86
C ALA A 22 -15.02 -19.37 41.80
N ALA A 23 -14.40 -19.82 40.71
CA ALA A 23 -14.20 -19.00 39.54
C ALA A 23 -15.58 -18.59 39.03
N PHE A 24 -15.90 -17.29 39.11
CA PHE A 24 -17.20 -16.77 38.69
C PHE A 24 -17.44 -17.13 37.20
N ALA A 25 -18.31 -18.10 36.95
CA ALA A 25 -18.79 -18.41 35.62
C ALA A 25 -19.60 -17.22 35.09
N GLN A 26 -19.14 -16.61 34.00
CA GLN A 26 -19.83 -15.47 33.39
C GLN A 26 -20.89 -15.96 32.42
N ILE A 27 -22.06 -15.33 32.38
CA ILE A 27 -23.12 -15.74 31.46
C ILE A 27 -22.97 -14.98 30.14
N ALA A 28 -22.91 -15.70 29.03
CA ALA A 28 -22.97 -15.18 27.69
C ALA A 28 -24.20 -15.70 26.94
N GLU A 29 -24.75 -14.88 26.06
CA GLU A 29 -25.87 -15.23 25.18
C GLU A 29 -25.35 -15.50 23.77
N VAL A 30 -25.75 -16.63 23.18
CA VAL A 30 -25.44 -16.97 21.79
C VAL A 30 -26.37 -16.16 20.89
N ARG A 31 -25.79 -15.30 20.05
CA ARG A 31 -26.54 -14.40 19.16
C ARG A 31 -26.65 -14.88 17.72
N ARG A 32 -25.79 -15.82 17.34
CA ARG A 32 -25.77 -16.46 16.02
C ARG A 32 -25.43 -17.92 16.18
N ASN A 33 -25.96 -18.76 15.30
CA ASN A 33 -25.65 -20.18 15.27
C ASN A 33 -24.13 -20.38 15.32
N SER A 34 -23.66 -21.16 16.28
CA SER A 34 -22.24 -21.35 16.55
C SER A 34 -21.96 -22.81 16.85
N ASN A 35 -20.97 -23.35 16.15
CA ASN A 35 -20.50 -24.71 16.38
C ASN A 35 -19.74 -24.79 17.72
N LEU A 36 -20.25 -25.60 18.65
CA LEU A 36 -19.54 -26.02 19.87
C LEU A 36 -18.49 -27.05 19.47
N ARG A 37 -17.23 -26.80 19.82
CA ARG A 37 -16.10 -27.61 19.36
C ARG A 37 -15.32 -28.20 20.53
N PRO A 38 -14.67 -29.36 20.35
CA PRO A 38 -13.84 -29.96 21.42
C PRO A 38 -12.54 -29.16 21.65
N GLU A 39 -12.04 -28.46 20.63
CA GLU A 39 -10.85 -27.62 20.66
C GLU A 39 -11.12 -26.24 20.02
N PRO A 40 -10.33 -25.19 20.32
CA PRO A 40 -10.50 -23.85 19.75
C PRO A 40 -9.94 -23.79 18.30
N SER A 41 -10.39 -24.69 17.45
CA SER A 41 -9.85 -24.97 16.12
C SER A 41 -10.96 -25.47 15.19
N MET A 42 -10.77 -25.36 13.87
CA MET A 42 -11.69 -25.94 12.88
C MET A 42 -11.29 -27.36 12.43
N ALA A 43 -10.19 -27.90 12.93
CA ALA A 43 -9.61 -29.16 12.46
C ALA A 43 -10.46 -30.39 12.83
N GLN A 44 -11.16 -30.35 13.96
CA GLN A 44 -12.08 -31.41 14.38
C GLN A 44 -13.54 -31.07 14.07
N PRO A 45 -14.39 -32.07 13.76
CA PRO A 45 -15.82 -31.85 13.60
C PRO A 45 -16.44 -31.28 14.88
N PRO A 46 -17.48 -30.44 14.77
CA PRO A 46 -18.12 -29.83 15.93
C PRO A 46 -18.89 -30.87 16.74
N LEU A 47 -18.89 -30.71 18.06
CA LEU A 47 -19.69 -31.52 18.98
C LEU A 47 -21.18 -31.32 18.72
N ARG A 48 -21.59 -30.06 18.58
CA ARG A 48 -22.98 -29.67 18.37
C ARG A 48 -23.09 -28.26 17.79
N LEU A 49 -24.17 -27.97 17.07
CA LEU A 49 -24.54 -26.60 16.74
C LEU A 49 -25.35 -25.99 17.89
N VAL A 50 -24.85 -24.91 18.47
CA VAL A 50 -25.54 -24.09 19.48
C VAL A 50 -26.26 -22.97 18.76
N VAL A 51 -27.58 -22.88 18.94
CA VAL A 51 -28.44 -21.91 18.25
C VAL A 51 -28.95 -20.83 19.23
N PRO A 52 -29.14 -19.58 18.79
CA PRO A 52 -29.74 -18.54 19.62
C PRO A 52 -31.16 -18.93 20.07
N PRO A 53 -31.61 -18.49 21.25
CA PRO A 53 -30.95 -17.61 22.21
C PRO A 53 -30.26 -18.37 23.38
N GLU A 54 -29.66 -19.53 23.13
CA GLU A 54 -29.03 -20.36 24.19
C GLU A 54 -28.00 -19.54 25.00
N LYS A 55 -28.09 -19.63 26.33
CA LYS A 55 -27.12 -19.02 27.24
C LYS A 55 -26.05 -20.04 27.61
N VAL A 56 -24.83 -19.56 27.73
CA VAL A 56 -23.66 -20.39 28.04
C VAL A 56 -22.84 -19.74 29.14
N GLU A 57 -22.28 -20.57 30.01
CA GLU A 57 -21.29 -20.14 30.98
C GLU A 57 -19.93 -20.01 30.29
N VAL A 58 -19.20 -18.94 30.60
CA VAL A 58 -17.86 -18.66 30.09
C VAL A 58 -16.91 -18.56 31.28
N PRO A 59 -16.19 -19.63 31.63
CA PRO A 59 -15.23 -19.60 32.73
C PRO A 59 -14.07 -18.65 32.40
N GLY A 60 -13.96 -17.56 33.16
CA GLY A 60 -12.79 -16.66 33.15
C GLY A 60 -12.59 -15.79 31.90
N LEU A 61 -13.55 -15.70 30.97
CA LEU A 61 -13.41 -14.96 29.69
C LEU A 61 -12.09 -15.22 28.94
N ILE A 62 -11.54 -16.44 29.06
CA ILE A 62 -10.26 -16.77 28.44
C ILE A 62 -10.50 -17.02 26.96
N ARG A 63 -9.89 -16.19 26.10
CA ARG A 63 -9.91 -16.37 24.64
C ARG A 63 -8.69 -17.15 24.18
N GLN A 64 -8.92 -18.17 23.36
CA GLN A 64 -7.86 -18.90 22.65
C GLN A 64 -8.27 -19.06 21.19
N ASN A 65 -7.39 -18.66 20.26
CA ASN A 65 -7.62 -18.71 18.81
C ASN A 65 -8.97 -18.12 18.36
N GLY A 66 -9.53 -17.14 19.08
CA GLY A 66 -10.81 -16.52 18.78
C GLY A 66 -12.05 -17.22 19.35
N TYR A 67 -11.89 -18.32 20.09
CA TYR A 67 -12.95 -19.02 20.80
C TYR A 67 -12.94 -18.69 22.29
N TYR A 68 -14.10 -18.76 22.93
CA TYR A 68 -14.25 -18.84 24.38
C TYR A 68 -14.44 -20.31 24.77
N LYS A 69 -13.80 -20.74 25.86
CA LYS A 69 -14.21 -21.97 26.53
C LYS A 69 -15.57 -21.71 27.18
N VAL A 70 -16.52 -22.58 26.92
CA VAL A 70 -17.89 -22.45 27.43
C VAL A 70 -18.36 -23.75 28.05
N ARG A 71 -19.36 -23.62 28.92
CA ARG A 71 -20.21 -24.72 29.37
C ARG A 71 -21.65 -24.39 29.01
N THR A 72 -22.32 -25.27 28.27
CA THR A 72 -23.71 -25.07 27.86
C THR A 72 -24.68 -25.34 29.01
N GLU A 73 -25.94 -24.91 28.90
CA GLU A 73 -26.98 -25.28 29.88
C GLU A 73 -27.20 -26.80 29.98
N GLN A 74 -26.86 -27.55 28.93
CA GLN A 74 -26.92 -29.00 28.89
C GLN A 74 -25.71 -29.67 29.57
N GLY A 75 -24.79 -28.89 30.14
CA GLY A 75 -23.60 -29.38 30.84
C GLY A 75 -22.42 -29.75 29.94
N GLU A 76 -22.49 -29.49 28.63
CA GLU A 76 -21.42 -29.79 27.69
C GLU A 76 -20.31 -28.75 27.79
N GLU A 77 -19.07 -29.19 27.91
CA GLU A 77 -17.91 -28.30 27.80
C GLU A 77 -17.36 -28.30 26.37
N GLY A 78 -17.07 -27.10 25.87
CA GLY A 78 -16.44 -26.96 24.56
C GLY A 78 -16.05 -25.52 24.27
N TRP A 79 -15.77 -25.24 23.01
CA TRP A 79 -15.29 -23.96 22.53
C TRP A 79 -16.32 -23.35 21.58
N LEU A 80 -16.80 -22.14 21.88
CA LEU A 80 -17.69 -21.37 21.02
C LEU A 80 -16.99 -20.14 20.48
N TRP A 81 -17.32 -19.80 19.25
CA TRP A 81 -16.68 -18.70 18.55
C TRP A 81 -17.07 -17.37 19.20
N ALA A 82 -16.07 -16.62 19.68
CA ALA A 82 -16.31 -15.52 20.61
C ALA A 82 -17.13 -14.38 20.01
N ARG A 83 -17.09 -14.19 18.67
CA ARG A 83 -17.90 -13.19 17.97
C ARG A 83 -19.40 -13.50 17.94
N ASN A 84 -19.76 -14.76 18.18
CA ASN A 84 -21.16 -15.21 18.18
C ASN A 84 -21.80 -15.10 19.58
N LEU A 85 -21.02 -14.73 20.60
CA LEU A 85 -21.47 -14.59 21.98
C LEU A 85 -21.55 -13.11 22.40
N ARG A 86 -22.54 -12.78 23.24
CA ARG A 86 -22.63 -11.51 23.97
C ARG A 86 -22.52 -11.80 25.46
N ILE A 87 -21.50 -11.28 26.13
CA ILE A 87 -21.39 -11.40 27.59
C ILE A 87 -22.49 -10.56 28.23
N LEU A 88 -23.37 -11.21 29.00
CA LEU A 88 -24.51 -10.57 29.67
C LEU A 88 -24.15 -10.06 31.06
N LYS A 89 -23.14 -10.66 31.70
CA LYS A 89 -22.68 -10.26 33.04
C LYS A 89 -21.17 -10.44 33.15
N ALA A 90 -20.42 -9.35 32.96
CA ALA A 90 -19.02 -9.32 33.39
C ALA A 90 -19.03 -9.31 34.92
N GLY A 91 -18.42 -10.30 35.54
CA GLY A 91 -18.32 -10.41 37.00
C GLY A 91 -17.37 -9.36 37.57
N ALA A 92 -17.73 -8.08 37.49
CA ALA A 92 -17.03 -7.02 38.19
C ALA A 92 -17.90 -6.65 39.41
N ALA A 93 -17.42 -6.95 40.61
CA ALA A 93 -17.98 -6.36 41.82
C ALA A 93 -17.43 -4.93 41.97
N ALA A 94 -18.25 -4.01 42.47
CA ALA A 94 -17.75 -2.71 42.92
C ALA A 94 -16.60 -2.95 43.93
N GLY A 95 -15.45 -2.33 43.71
CA GLY A 95 -14.21 -2.53 44.46
C GLY A 95 -13.20 -3.51 43.84
N GLY A 96 -13.54 -4.21 42.74
CA GLY A 96 -12.63 -5.15 42.07
C GLY A 96 -11.48 -4.47 41.30
N THR A 97 -10.35 -5.15 41.17
CA THR A 97 -9.19 -4.64 40.43
C THR A 97 -9.33 -4.88 38.93
N VAL A 98 -9.03 -3.85 38.14
CA VAL A 98 -8.98 -3.88 36.67
C VAL A 98 -7.61 -3.38 36.20
N GLU A 99 -7.08 -3.93 35.12
CA GLU A 99 -5.77 -3.54 34.57
C GLU A 99 -5.93 -2.84 33.22
N LEU A 100 -5.14 -1.79 32.98
CA LEU A 100 -5.10 -1.11 31.70
C LEU A 100 -4.34 -1.93 30.64
N LEU A 101 -5.01 -2.28 29.55
CA LEU A 101 -4.40 -2.96 28.41
C LEU A 101 -3.54 -2.01 27.55
N GLN A 102 -3.86 -0.72 27.58
CA GLN A 102 -3.15 0.35 26.87
C GLN A 102 -3.28 1.67 27.60
N ALA A 103 -2.39 2.62 27.33
CA ALA A 103 -2.42 3.93 27.96
C ALA A 103 -3.73 4.66 27.62
N THR A 104 -4.34 5.32 28.61
CA THR A 104 -5.66 5.92 28.44
C THR A 104 -5.86 7.12 29.36
N ASN A 105 -6.76 8.01 28.95
CA ASN A 105 -7.13 9.17 29.75
C ASN A 105 -8.06 8.79 30.91
N LEU A 106 -7.75 9.26 32.12
CA LEU A 106 -8.67 9.37 33.25
C LEU A 106 -9.47 10.67 33.09
N ARG A 107 -10.80 10.59 33.12
CA ARG A 107 -11.68 11.73 32.79
C ARG A 107 -12.60 12.11 33.95
N PRO A 108 -13.03 13.38 34.06
CA PRO A 108 -13.97 13.81 35.09
C PRO A 108 -15.40 13.31 34.83
N SER A 109 -15.76 13.06 33.56
CA SER A 109 -17.08 12.59 33.14
C SER A 109 -16.99 11.45 32.10
N PRO A 110 -18.04 10.62 31.94
CA PRO A 110 -18.07 9.51 30.97
C PRO A 110 -18.28 10.01 29.52
N GLY A 111 -17.29 10.75 29.00
CA GLY A 111 -17.29 11.34 27.67
C GLY A 111 -16.01 12.13 27.38
N THR A 112 -15.89 12.65 26.15
CA THR A 112 -14.66 13.30 25.66
C THR A 112 -14.71 14.83 25.63
N LYS A 113 -15.80 15.43 26.12
CA LYS A 113 -16.03 16.88 26.06
C LYS A 113 -15.14 17.68 27.01
N GLU A 114 -14.76 17.08 28.13
CA GLU A 114 -13.91 17.69 29.14
C GLU A 114 -12.47 17.23 28.98
N ALA A 115 -11.53 18.11 29.32
CA ALA A 115 -10.10 17.79 29.34
C ALA A 115 -9.85 16.61 30.31
N PRO A 116 -8.92 15.69 29.97
CA PRO A 116 -8.58 14.58 30.84
C PRO A 116 -7.90 15.09 32.11
N ILE A 117 -8.17 14.41 33.23
CA ILE A 117 -7.54 14.70 34.53
C ILE A 117 -6.07 14.28 34.49
N GLU A 118 -5.82 13.08 33.98
CA GLU A 118 -4.50 12.46 33.91
C GLU A 118 -4.47 11.46 32.73
N VAL A 119 -3.28 11.18 32.21
CA VAL A 119 -3.04 10.05 31.31
C VAL A 119 -2.44 8.90 32.12
N LEU A 120 -3.12 7.77 32.13
CA LEU A 120 -2.71 6.56 32.83
C LEU A 120 -1.97 5.62 31.87
N ASP A 121 -0.86 5.07 32.31
CA ASP A 121 -0.05 4.14 31.51
C ASP A 121 -0.68 2.74 31.39
N ALA A 122 -0.27 2.02 30.34
CA ALA A 122 -0.62 0.60 30.18
C ALA A 122 -0.03 -0.23 31.34
N GLY A 123 -0.75 -1.26 31.78
CA GLY A 123 -0.37 -2.10 32.92
C GLY A 123 -0.74 -1.53 34.30
N THR A 124 -1.25 -0.28 34.37
CA THR A 124 -1.73 0.30 35.64
C THR A 124 -2.94 -0.48 36.14
N GLN A 125 -2.88 -0.93 37.40
CA GLN A 125 -4.04 -1.51 38.08
C GLN A 125 -4.86 -0.40 38.74
N LEU A 126 -6.17 -0.43 38.47
CA LEU A 126 -7.14 0.54 38.97
C LEU A 126 -8.21 -0.20 39.77
N GLN A 127 -8.78 0.48 40.76
CA GLN A 127 -9.93 -0.04 41.49
C GLN A 127 -11.21 0.37 40.78
N LEU A 128 -12.07 -0.58 40.45
CA LEU A 128 -13.35 -0.32 39.82
C LEU A 128 -14.35 0.20 40.85
N ILE A 129 -14.85 1.42 40.67
CA ILE A 129 -15.83 2.04 41.58
C ILE A 129 -17.24 1.57 41.21
N SER A 130 -17.57 1.60 39.92
CA SER A 130 -18.88 1.16 39.41
C SER A 130 -18.72 0.08 38.35
N PRO A 131 -19.39 -1.07 38.49
CA PRO A 131 -19.37 -2.13 37.49
C PRO A 131 -20.27 -1.84 36.28
N GLU A 132 -21.06 -0.77 36.33
CA GLU A 132 -21.93 -0.35 35.24
C GLU A 132 -21.26 0.70 34.36
N ALA A 133 -21.10 0.38 33.07
CA ALA A 133 -20.56 1.33 32.11
C ALA A 133 -21.58 2.43 31.77
N ARG A 134 -21.17 3.69 31.82
CA ARG A 134 -21.92 4.83 31.29
C ARG A 134 -21.27 5.31 30.01
N ASN A 135 -22.01 5.30 28.90
CA ASN A 135 -21.49 5.61 27.56
C ASN A 135 -20.24 4.82 27.15
N GLY A 136 -20.03 3.61 27.69
CA GLY A 136 -18.84 2.79 27.45
C GLY A 136 -17.63 3.12 28.34
N TYR A 137 -17.76 4.07 29.26
CA TYR A 137 -16.76 4.38 30.28
C TYR A 137 -17.12 3.72 31.62
N TYR A 138 -16.11 3.26 32.35
CA TYR A 138 -16.22 2.73 33.70
C TYR A 138 -15.63 3.72 34.69
N GLN A 139 -16.25 3.83 35.86
CA GLN A 139 -15.75 4.66 36.93
C GLN A 139 -14.71 3.89 37.74
N VAL A 140 -13.52 4.48 37.91
CA VAL A 140 -12.35 3.84 38.50
C VAL A 140 -11.63 4.79 39.46
N ARG A 141 -10.86 4.23 40.39
CA ARG A 141 -9.94 4.93 41.30
C ARG A 141 -8.51 4.49 41.01
N THR A 142 -7.60 5.44 40.83
CA THR A 142 -6.17 5.19 40.60
C THR A 142 -5.45 4.78 41.90
N PRO A 143 -4.22 4.23 41.81
CA PRO A 143 -3.38 4.00 42.99
C PRO A 143 -3.04 5.27 43.78
N SER A 144 -2.99 6.43 43.10
CA SER A 144 -2.82 7.75 43.73
C SER A 144 -4.08 8.25 44.45
N GLY A 145 -5.19 7.49 44.41
CA GLY A 145 -6.46 7.80 45.07
C GLY A 145 -7.41 8.67 44.25
N GLN A 146 -7.07 9.00 43.00
CA GLN A 146 -7.87 9.87 42.15
C GLN A 146 -9.00 9.08 41.46
N GLU A 147 -10.23 9.61 41.51
CA GLU A 147 -11.38 9.00 40.85
C GLU A 147 -11.67 9.64 39.50
N GLY A 148 -12.10 8.81 38.54
CA GLY A 148 -12.51 9.30 37.24
C GLY A 148 -13.08 8.19 36.35
N TRP A 149 -13.25 8.51 35.08
CA TRP A 149 -13.87 7.64 34.08
C TRP A 149 -12.84 7.21 33.05
N VAL A 150 -12.78 5.90 32.80
CA VAL A 150 -11.85 5.27 31.84
C VAL A 150 -12.63 4.48 30.80
N TRP A 151 -12.15 4.49 29.57
CA TRP A 151 -12.79 3.78 28.46
C TRP A 151 -12.72 2.26 28.65
N GLY A 152 -13.87 1.59 28.63
CA GLY A 152 -13.98 0.19 29.00
C GLY A 152 -13.28 -0.79 28.07
N GLN A 153 -13.01 -0.43 26.81
CA GLN A 153 -12.26 -1.30 25.89
C GLN A 153 -10.78 -1.41 26.25
N ASN A 154 -10.29 -0.52 27.11
CA ASN A 154 -8.91 -0.50 27.56
C ASN A 154 -8.74 -1.22 28.90
N LEU A 155 -9.80 -1.82 29.45
CA LEU A 155 -9.78 -2.49 30.75
C LEU A 155 -9.82 -4.01 30.60
N ALA A 156 -8.89 -4.68 31.27
CA ALA A 156 -8.98 -6.09 31.60
C ALA A 156 -9.66 -6.28 32.95
N PHE A 157 -10.69 -7.12 33.00
CA PHE A 157 -11.45 -7.45 34.21
C PHE A 157 -11.01 -8.80 34.79
N GLY A 158 -11.11 -8.96 36.11
CA GLY A 158 -10.77 -10.21 36.80
C GLY A 158 -9.28 -10.38 37.05
N VAL A 159 -8.54 -9.27 37.20
CA VAL A 159 -7.10 -9.27 37.49
C VAL A 159 -6.89 -9.28 39.01
N GLU A 160 -5.99 -10.13 39.50
CA GLU A 160 -5.59 -10.12 40.91
C GLU A 160 -4.76 -8.87 41.24
N ALA A 161 -5.01 -8.28 42.42
CA ALA A 161 -4.27 -7.11 42.89
C ALA A 161 -2.79 -7.48 43.12
N ARG A 162 -1.86 -6.77 42.46
CA ARG A 162 -0.43 -6.92 42.73
C ARG A 162 -0.10 -6.25 44.07
N ALA A 163 0.77 -6.91 44.86
CA ALA A 163 1.24 -6.34 46.13
C ALA A 163 1.92 -4.97 45.89
N PRO A 164 1.65 -3.95 46.71
CA PRO A 164 2.23 -2.62 46.53
C PRO A 164 3.75 -2.68 46.69
N VAL A 165 4.47 -2.18 45.68
CA VAL A 165 5.91 -1.94 45.77
C VAL A 165 6.11 -0.65 46.58
N PRO A 166 6.95 -0.64 47.62
CA PRO A 166 7.18 0.57 48.41
C PRO A 166 7.83 1.67 47.55
N PRO A 167 7.46 2.95 47.75
CA PRO A 167 7.91 4.05 46.89
C PRO A 167 9.43 4.26 47.01
N PRO A 168 10.11 4.66 45.92
CA PRO A 168 11.53 5.01 45.95
C PRO A 168 11.76 6.31 46.75
N SER A 169 12.84 6.32 47.52
CA SER A 169 13.28 7.40 48.41
C SER A 169 13.52 8.73 47.69
N GLU A 170 13.15 9.83 48.35
CA GLU A 170 13.43 11.22 47.98
C GLU A 170 14.89 11.42 47.55
N GLY A 171 15.11 11.92 46.33
CA GLY A 171 16.45 12.30 45.88
C GLY A 171 16.69 12.27 44.37
N ALA A 172 15.93 13.03 43.57
CA ALA A 172 16.36 13.44 42.23
C ALA A 172 15.65 14.76 41.82
N PRO A 173 16.34 15.71 41.17
CA PRO A 173 15.93 17.12 41.17
C PRO A 173 14.78 17.41 40.19
N ALA A 174 13.97 18.40 40.56
CA ALA A 174 12.83 18.88 39.80
C ALA A 174 13.20 19.36 38.38
N LYS A 175 12.41 18.97 37.39
CA LYS A 175 12.47 19.54 36.03
C LYS A 175 12.07 21.01 36.08
N VAL A 176 12.93 21.87 35.53
CA VAL A 176 12.76 23.31 35.39
C VAL A 176 11.55 23.63 34.50
N ALA A 177 10.66 24.51 34.98
CA ALA A 177 9.52 25.02 34.22
C ALA A 177 10.00 26.00 33.11
N PRO A 178 9.35 26.03 31.93
CA PRO A 178 9.63 27.05 30.93
C PRO A 178 9.10 28.43 31.39
N PRO A 179 9.73 29.54 30.96
CA PRO A 179 9.35 30.88 31.41
C PRO A 179 7.97 31.29 30.85
N PRO A 180 7.23 32.17 31.55
CA PRO A 180 5.92 32.61 31.11
C PRO A 180 6.01 33.51 29.87
N THR A 181 5.27 33.16 28.83
CA THR A 181 5.06 34.00 27.64
C THR A 181 4.21 35.22 28.02
N ALA A 182 4.68 36.41 27.61
CA ALA A 182 4.03 37.71 27.83
C ALA A 182 2.59 37.77 27.27
N PRO A 183 1.70 38.61 27.85
CA PRO A 183 0.29 38.68 27.47
C PRO A 183 0.08 39.19 26.03
N ALA A 184 -0.82 38.52 25.31
CA ALA A 184 -1.26 38.90 23.98
C ALA A 184 -1.88 40.30 23.95
N ALA A 185 -1.51 41.10 22.95
CA ALA A 185 -2.13 42.38 22.64
C ALA A 185 -3.62 42.19 22.24
N PRO A 186 -4.51 43.15 22.54
CA PRO A 186 -5.93 43.03 22.25
C PRO A 186 -6.21 43.08 20.73
N PRO A 187 -7.31 42.45 20.27
CA PRO A 187 -7.61 42.33 18.84
C PRO A 187 -8.01 43.66 18.22
N VAL A 188 -7.43 43.97 17.06
CA VAL A 188 -7.86 45.04 16.16
C VAL A 188 -9.03 44.53 15.32
N GLU A 189 -10.16 45.24 15.40
CA GLU A 189 -11.38 44.97 14.66
C GLU A 189 -11.22 45.34 13.18
N VAL A 190 -11.25 44.34 12.28
CA VAL A 190 -11.26 44.54 10.83
C VAL A 190 -12.64 44.19 10.30
N LYS A 191 -13.33 45.17 9.69
CA LYS A 191 -14.64 44.99 9.05
C LYS A 191 -14.60 43.94 7.93
N ARG A 192 -15.52 42.98 8.00
CA ARG A 192 -15.78 41.92 7.03
C ARG A 192 -16.46 42.49 5.76
N PRO A 193 -15.99 42.19 4.53
CA PRO A 193 -16.78 42.33 3.31
C PRO A 193 -17.78 41.17 3.16
N GLU A 194 -18.96 41.46 2.62
CA GLU A 194 -20.11 40.58 2.47
C GLU A 194 -19.84 39.24 1.74
N GLU A 195 -20.57 38.22 2.17
CA GLU A 195 -20.48 36.81 1.78
C GLU A 195 -21.37 36.52 0.54
N PRO A 196 -20.91 35.79 -0.49
CA PRO A 196 -21.79 35.33 -1.57
C PRO A 196 -22.55 34.04 -1.17
N PRO A 197 -23.76 33.80 -1.73
CA PRO A 197 -24.67 32.78 -1.20
C PRO A 197 -24.32 31.35 -1.62
N THR A 198 -24.62 30.42 -0.72
CA THR A 198 -24.48 28.96 -0.81
C THR A 198 -25.56 28.32 -1.69
N PRO A 199 -25.24 27.30 -2.52
CA PRO A 199 -26.25 26.37 -3.01
C PRO A 199 -26.42 25.21 -2.03
N ALA A 200 -27.56 25.21 -1.34
CA ALA A 200 -28.04 24.07 -0.58
C ALA A 200 -28.79 23.08 -1.50
N GLN A 201 -28.66 21.80 -1.15
CA GLN A 201 -29.64 20.72 -1.35
C GLN A 201 -29.89 20.21 -2.78
N LEU A 202 -29.47 18.96 -3.00
CA LEU A 202 -30.33 17.97 -3.65
C LEU A 202 -30.17 16.63 -2.93
N ALA A 203 -31.25 16.24 -2.28
CA ALA A 203 -31.43 15.00 -1.56
C ALA A 203 -31.69 13.82 -2.51
N LEU A 204 -31.38 12.62 -2.03
CA LEU A 204 -31.70 11.31 -2.62
C LEU A 204 -33.20 10.98 -2.52
N ALA A 205 -33.79 10.44 -3.60
CA ALA A 205 -34.60 9.19 -3.70
C ALA A 205 -35.62 9.24 -4.87
N PRO A 206 -36.21 8.12 -5.36
CA PRO A 206 -35.70 6.77 -5.60
C PRO A 206 -35.99 6.26 -7.05
N THR A 207 -35.48 5.07 -7.38
CA THR A 207 -35.69 4.29 -8.62
C THR A 207 -37.17 3.97 -8.92
N THR A 208 -37.62 4.06 -10.19
CA THR A 208 -38.35 3.01 -10.96
C THR A 208 -38.84 3.47 -12.35
N ALA A 209 -38.83 2.48 -13.27
CA ALA A 209 -39.58 2.32 -14.52
C ALA A 209 -39.20 3.12 -15.80
N ARG A 210 -38.76 2.36 -16.82
CA ARG A 210 -38.79 2.66 -18.27
C ARG A 210 -40.24 2.99 -18.70
N PRO A 211 -40.48 3.80 -19.76
CA PRO A 211 -40.47 3.22 -21.12
C PRO A 211 -40.10 4.16 -22.31
N ALA A 212 -39.85 3.47 -23.44
CA ALA A 212 -40.05 3.82 -24.85
C ALA A 212 -39.32 5.00 -25.54
N MET A 213 -38.56 4.62 -26.58
CA MET A 213 -38.10 5.45 -27.70
C MET A 213 -39.26 5.93 -28.59
N PRO A 214 -39.05 6.97 -29.38
CA PRO A 214 -39.51 6.97 -30.77
C PRO A 214 -38.35 7.15 -31.77
N THR A 215 -38.32 6.19 -32.68
CA THR A 215 -38.00 6.19 -34.11
C THR A 215 -37.57 7.52 -34.76
N VAL A 216 -36.45 7.49 -35.49
CA VAL A 216 -36.23 8.33 -36.68
C VAL A 216 -36.02 7.40 -37.87
N GLU A 217 -36.89 7.58 -38.85
CA GLU A 217 -37.06 6.80 -40.07
C GLU A 217 -36.10 7.28 -41.16
N GLN A 218 -35.49 6.35 -41.88
CA GLN A 218 -34.70 6.58 -43.09
C GLN A 218 -35.61 6.92 -44.27
N VAL A 219 -35.20 7.90 -45.11
CA VAL A 219 -35.55 7.92 -46.54
C VAL A 219 -34.37 8.49 -47.37
N ALA A 220 -33.89 7.67 -48.31
CA ALA A 220 -33.27 8.03 -49.61
C ALA A 220 -34.24 7.48 -50.72
N PRO A 221 -34.02 7.54 -52.06
CA PRO A 221 -32.82 7.91 -52.86
C PRO A 221 -33.11 8.53 -54.28
N ALA A 222 -32.08 8.44 -55.17
CA ALA A 222 -32.05 8.40 -56.66
C ALA A 222 -31.75 9.74 -57.40
N THR A 223 -30.97 9.86 -58.50
CA THR A 223 -30.26 8.98 -59.49
C THR A 223 -29.32 9.94 -60.32
N ALA A 224 -28.18 9.62 -60.96
CA ALA A 224 -27.91 8.81 -62.16
C ALA A 224 -26.39 8.97 -62.53
N THR A 225 -25.58 7.91 -62.65
CA THR A 225 -25.17 7.13 -63.87
C THR A 225 -23.94 7.67 -64.65
N ALA A 226 -22.86 6.87 -64.73
CA ALA A 226 -22.12 6.46 -65.95
C ALA A 226 -20.57 6.32 -65.79
N THR A 227 -20.13 5.05 -65.88
CA THR A 227 -18.91 4.44 -66.49
C THR A 227 -17.86 5.28 -67.23
N ALA A 228 -16.55 4.99 -67.01
CA ALA A 228 -15.58 4.43 -68.01
C ALA A 228 -14.11 4.44 -67.50
N VAL A 229 -13.29 3.51 -68.03
CA VAL A 229 -11.87 3.20 -67.72
C VAL A 229 -10.92 4.00 -68.68
N PRO A 230 -9.56 3.86 -68.70
CA PRO A 230 -8.56 4.95 -68.63
C PRO A 230 -7.86 5.24 -69.99
N PRO A 231 -6.83 6.13 -70.04
CA PRO A 231 -5.74 5.90 -71.00
C PRO A 231 -4.32 6.07 -70.45
N THR A 232 -3.41 5.37 -71.13
CA THR A 232 -1.96 5.19 -70.89
C THR A 232 -1.13 5.90 -71.98
N ALA A 233 0.01 6.51 -71.58
CA ALA A 233 1.27 6.85 -72.31
C ALA A 233 1.24 7.76 -73.57
N THR A 234 2.22 8.62 -73.92
CA THR A 234 3.70 8.42 -73.97
C THR A 234 4.52 9.75 -74.17
N VAL A 235 5.55 9.98 -73.30
CA VAL A 235 6.99 10.45 -73.40
C VAL A 235 7.51 11.14 -74.70
N PRO A 236 8.45 12.16 -74.77
CA PRO A 236 9.82 12.28 -74.13
C PRO A 236 10.37 13.75 -73.85
N PRO A 237 11.68 14.04 -73.54
CA PRO A 237 12.85 13.21 -73.18
C PRO A 237 13.54 13.58 -71.83
N ALA A 238 14.61 12.83 -71.54
CA ALA A 238 15.33 12.66 -70.28
C ALA A 238 16.11 13.87 -69.73
N THR A 239 16.09 14.01 -68.40
CA THR A 239 17.14 14.69 -67.61
C THR A 239 17.57 13.79 -66.45
N VAL A 240 18.88 13.78 -66.26
CA VAL A 240 19.69 12.94 -65.38
C VAL A 240 19.18 12.93 -63.92
N ALA A 241 19.20 11.74 -63.31
CA ALA A 241 18.78 11.49 -61.94
C ALA A 241 19.61 12.31 -60.91
N PRO A 242 18.98 12.94 -59.89
CA PRO A 242 19.70 13.37 -58.70
C PRO A 242 20.06 12.16 -57.84
N ALA A 243 21.27 12.21 -57.25
CA ALA A 243 21.85 11.17 -56.41
C ALA A 243 20.95 10.73 -55.23
N PRO A 244 21.08 9.48 -54.73
CA PRO A 244 20.32 8.99 -53.58
C PRO A 244 20.56 9.88 -52.35
N PRO A 245 19.56 10.02 -51.45
CA PRO A 245 19.67 10.88 -50.28
C PRO A 245 20.88 10.46 -49.44
N ALA A 246 21.73 11.45 -49.11
CA ALA A 246 22.88 11.25 -48.26
C ALA A 246 22.42 10.57 -46.96
N THR A 247 23.09 9.48 -46.62
CA THR A 247 23.08 8.93 -45.27
C THR A 247 23.32 10.08 -44.29
N HIS A 248 22.36 10.35 -43.41
CA HIS A 248 22.59 11.22 -42.27
C HIS A 248 23.66 10.57 -41.40
N LYS A 249 24.92 10.88 -41.69
CA LYS A 249 26.02 10.71 -40.76
C LYS A 249 25.66 11.60 -39.58
N ALA A 250 25.35 10.99 -38.44
CA ALA A 250 25.20 11.69 -37.17
C ALA A 250 26.38 12.67 -37.04
N PRO A 251 26.17 13.92 -36.59
CA PRO A 251 27.28 14.80 -36.33
C PRO A 251 28.23 14.06 -35.38
N SER A 252 29.50 14.01 -35.77
CA SER A 252 30.56 13.50 -34.91
C SER A 252 30.64 14.42 -33.70
N THR A 253 29.86 14.11 -32.68
CA THR A 253 30.00 14.65 -31.34
C THR A 253 31.42 14.33 -30.92
N THR A 254 32.22 15.37 -30.73
CA THR A 254 33.55 15.29 -30.13
C THR A 254 33.42 14.43 -28.86
N GLU A 255 34.36 13.53 -28.58
CA GLU A 255 34.31 12.64 -27.40
C GLU A 255 34.08 13.37 -26.05
N GLY A 256 34.34 14.68 -26.02
CA GLY A 256 34.04 15.58 -24.90
C GLY A 256 32.55 15.93 -24.68
N GLU A 257 31.65 15.70 -25.64
CA GLU A 257 30.25 16.18 -25.62
C GLU A 257 29.21 15.10 -25.30
N ARG A 258 29.60 13.83 -25.10
CA ARG A 258 28.64 12.75 -24.79
C ARG A 258 28.51 12.52 -23.29
N LEU A 259 27.27 12.32 -22.81
CA LEU A 259 27.02 11.91 -21.42
C LEU A 259 27.71 10.58 -21.10
N ARG A 260 28.58 10.61 -20.09
CA ARG A 260 29.33 9.46 -19.56
C ARG A 260 29.24 9.39 -18.04
N PRO A 261 29.36 8.19 -17.43
CA PRO A 261 29.43 8.04 -15.99
C PRO A 261 30.45 8.99 -15.34
N GLY A 262 30.08 9.53 -14.17
CA GLY A 262 30.88 10.51 -13.43
C GLY A 262 30.57 11.98 -13.78
N MET A 263 29.91 12.26 -14.92
CA MET A 263 29.44 13.62 -15.22
C MET A 263 28.29 14.03 -14.30
N THR A 264 28.16 15.34 -14.05
CA THR A 264 26.96 15.91 -13.42
C THR A 264 26.02 16.43 -14.51
N LEU A 265 24.75 16.04 -14.42
CA LEU A 265 23.67 16.66 -15.17
C LEU A 265 23.06 17.79 -14.34
N ASP A 266 23.20 19.02 -14.83
CA ASP A 266 22.64 20.26 -14.25
C ASP A 266 22.27 21.23 -15.39
N ALA A 267 21.90 22.48 -15.08
CA ALA A 267 21.48 23.46 -16.06
C ALA A 267 22.52 23.71 -17.18
N SER A 268 23.81 23.58 -16.89
CA SER A 268 24.89 23.81 -17.86
C SER A 268 25.10 22.63 -18.82
N THR A 269 24.70 21.42 -18.43
CA THR A 269 24.87 20.18 -19.21
C THR A 269 23.55 19.55 -19.66
N ALA A 270 22.40 20.13 -19.29
CA ALA A 270 21.07 19.59 -19.52
C ALA A 270 20.77 19.28 -21.00
N GLU A 271 21.24 20.09 -21.94
CA GLU A 271 21.01 19.87 -23.38
C GLU A 271 21.53 18.50 -23.86
N LEU A 272 22.55 17.94 -23.21
CA LEU A 272 23.07 16.61 -23.54
C LEU A 272 22.09 15.46 -23.23
N ALA A 273 21.06 15.73 -22.41
CA ALA A 273 20.06 14.76 -21.97
C ALA A 273 18.67 14.96 -22.60
N LYS A 274 18.51 15.95 -23.49
CA LYS A 274 17.19 16.40 -24.00
C LYS A 274 16.33 15.29 -24.58
N ASP A 275 16.93 14.42 -25.37
CA ASP A 275 16.23 13.34 -26.05
C ASP A 275 16.24 12.01 -25.25
N LEU A 276 16.82 12.01 -24.05
CA LEU A 276 16.96 10.83 -23.19
C LEU A 276 16.00 10.82 -22.00
N LEU A 277 15.33 11.94 -21.71
CA LEU A 277 14.38 12.08 -20.61
C LEU A 277 13.00 12.48 -21.16
N PRO A 278 11.91 12.24 -20.42
CA PRO A 278 10.65 12.92 -20.70
C PRO A 278 10.87 14.45 -20.70
N PRO A 279 10.27 15.21 -21.65
CA PRO A 279 10.53 16.65 -21.79
C PRO A 279 10.34 17.44 -20.49
N GLU A 280 9.31 17.11 -19.71
CA GLU A 280 9.02 17.72 -18.41
C GLU A 280 10.11 17.43 -17.36
N ILE A 281 10.71 16.24 -17.38
CA ILE A 281 11.79 15.86 -16.45
C ILE A 281 13.09 16.56 -16.85
N TRP A 282 13.40 16.58 -18.15
CA TRP A 282 14.53 17.32 -18.70
C TRP A 282 14.47 18.81 -18.33
N GLN A 283 13.28 19.41 -18.40
CA GLN A 283 13.07 20.81 -18.07
C GLN A 283 13.50 21.20 -16.65
N HIS A 284 13.37 20.30 -15.66
CA HIS A 284 13.88 20.57 -14.31
C HIS A 284 15.41 20.70 -14.30
N TYR A 285 16.12 19.86 -15.05
CA TYR A 285 17.59 20.00 -15.19
C TYR A 285 17.94 21.30 -15.91
N ALA A 286 17.26 21.63 -17.01
CA ALA A 286 17.50 22.86 -17.75
C ALA A 286 17.29 24.13 -16.91
N ARG A 287 16.34 24.11 -15.96
CA ARG A 287 16.10 25.20 -15.01
C ARG A 287 16.99 25.17 -13.76
N GLY A 288 17.83 24.15 -13.59
CA GLY A 288 18.65 23.95 -12.39
C GLY A 288 17.85 23.52 -11.15
N GLU A 289 16.62 23.03 -11.35
CA GLU A 289 15.76 22.53 -10.27
C GLU A 289 16.15 21.12 -9.85
N TYR A 290 16.66 20.32 -10.78
CA TYR A 290 17.27 19.00 -10.54
C TYR A 290 18.77 19.05 -10.85
N VAL A 291 19.52 18.26 -10.08
CA VAL A 291 20.93 17.99 -10.28
C VAL A 291 21.16 16.51 -9.96
N SER A 292 21.88 15.79 -10.81
CA SER A 292 22.16 14.36 -10.57
C SER A 292 23.47 13.95 -11.24
N LYS A 293 24.15 12.96 -10.66
CA LYS A 293 25.31 12.35 -11.31
C LYS A 293 24.86 11.33 -12.35
N ILE A 294 25.50 11.31 -13.51
CA ILE A 294 25.42 10.19 -14.44
C ILE A 294 26.20 9.03 -13.82
N VAL A 295 25.56 7.88 -13.67
CA VAL A 295 26.16 6.68 -13.11
C VAL A 295 26.14 5.55 -14.12
N ASP A 296 27.07 4.61 -13.96
CA ASP A 296 27.03 3.36 -14.70
C ASP A 296 25.99 2.42 -14.07
N TYR A 297 25.24 1.72 -14.92
CA TYR A 297 24.37 0.63 -14.51
C TYR A 297 24.62 -0.53 -15.47
N PRO A 298 25.38 -1.56 -15.02
CA PRO A 298 25.70 -2.72 -15.84
C PRO A 298 24.47 -3.33 -16.54
N LEU A 299 24.64 -3.61 -17.83
CA LEU A 299 23.64 -4.27 -18.67
C LEU A 299 23.75 -5.80 -18.58
N GLY A 300 22.66 -6.50 -18.90
CA GLY A 300 22.63 -7.95 -19.11
C GLY A 300 22.61 -8.83 -17.86
N ASN A 301 22.68 -8.28 -16.65
CA ASN A 301 22.52 -9.04 -15.40
C ASN A 301 21.62 -8.31 -14.38
N PRO A 302 20.30 -8.44 -14.48
CA PRO A 302 19.35 -7.91 -13.50
C PRO A 302 19.37 -8.66 -12.16
N ASN A 303 20.29 -9.62 -11.99
CA ASN A 303 20.50 -10.42 -10.79
C ASN A 303 19.22 -11.13 -10.32
N TRP A 304 18.51 -11.76 -11.27
CA TRP A 304 17.39 -12.63 -10.97
C TRP A 304 17.86 -14.01 -10.53
N GLU A 305 17.10 -14.64 -9.64
CA GLU A 305 17.33 -16.01 -9.22
C GLU A 305 17.22 -17.01 -10.37
N LYS A 306 18.05 -18.06 -10.30
CA LYS A 306 18.12 -19.13 -11.30
C LYS A 306 16.75 -19.73 -11.66
N PRO A 307 15.86 -20.10 -10.72
CA PRO A 307 14.53 -20.61 -11.06
C PRO A 307 13.66 -19.62 -11.87
N PHE A 308 13.79 -18.32 -11.64
CA PHE A 308 13.05 -17.31 -12.40
C PHE A 308 13.59 -17.20 -13.83
N VAL A 309 14.90 -17.27 -14.00
CA VAL A 309 15.56 -17.31 -15.32
C VAL A 309 15.20 -18.58 -16.09
N GLU A 310 15.14 -19.73 -15.43
CA GLU A 310 14.75 -21.01 -16.04
C GLU A 310 13.29 -20.99 -16.50
N ALA A 311 12.36 -20.57 -15.63
CA ALA A 311 10.95 -20.43 -16.00
C ALA A 311 10.75 -19.41 -17.14
N THR A 312 11.55 -18.33 -17.17
CA THR A 312 11.55 -17.37 -18.27
C THR A 312 11.91 -18.03 -19.60
N LYS A 313 12.91 -18.93 -19.62
CA LYS A 313 13.28 -19.69 -20.82
C LYS A 313 12.17 -20.64 -21.26
N GLU A 314 11.50 -21.30 -20.30
CA GLU A 314 10.38 -22.21 -20.58
C GLU A 314 9.14 -21.49 -21.14
N ASN A 315 8.91 -20.24 -20.73
CA ASN A 315 7.82 -19.43 -21.27
C ASN A 315 8.09 -18.98 -22.72
N ALA A 316 9.35 -18.91 -23.13
CA ALA A 316 9.75 -18.43 -24.45
C ALA A 316 9.06 -19.25 -25.55
N GLY A 317 8.22 -18.58 -26.35
CA GLY A 317 7.49 -19.22 -27.44
C GLY A 317 6.25 -20.01 -27.02
N ARG A 318 6.09 -20.38 -25.74
CA ARG A 318 4.92 -21.09 -25.20
C ARG A 318 3.73 -20.16 -24.95
N LEU A 319 3.99 -18.98 -24.40
CA LEU A 319 2.95 -18.02 -24.03
C LEU A 319 2.69 -17.01 -25.15
N THR A 320 1.44 -16.54 -25.24
CA THR A 320 1.02 -15.39 -26.05
C THR A 320 -0.04 -14.59 -25.29
N VAL A 321 -0.59 -13.56 -25.91
CA VAL A 321 -1.80 -12.88 -25.44
C VAL A 321 -2.99 -13.15 -26.36
N ASP A 322 -4.20 -13.16 -25.81
CA ASP A 322 -5.45 -13.15 -26.57
C ASP A 322 -5.80 -11.73 -27.08
N GLU A 323 -6.94 -11.57 -27.77
CA GLU A 323 -7.40 -10.29 -28.31
C GLU A 323 -7.63 -9.21 -27.23
N ARG A 324 -7.93 -9.62 -26.00
CA ARG A 324 -8.14 -8.71 -24.87
C ARG A 324 -6.84 -8.35 -24.17
N GLY A 325 -5.74 -9.04 -24.48
CA GLY A 325 -4.44 -8.85 -23.87
C GLY A 325 -4.19 -9.77 -22.66
N THR A 326 -4.99 -10.81 -22.45
CA THR A 326 -4.78 -11.83 -21.40
C THR A 326 -3.68 -12.78 -21.80
N ILE A 327 -2.76 -13.13 -20.88
CA ILE A 327 -1.76 -14.18 -21.14
C ILE A 327 -2.46 -15.53 -21.31
N ILE A 328 -2.15 -16.24 -22.38
CA ILE A 328 -2.62 -17.60 -22.64
C ILE A 328 -1.47 -18.51 -23.07
N ASP A 329 -1.59 -19.79 -22.78
CA ASP A 329 -0.76 -20.83 -23.38
C ASP A 329 -1.22 -21.10 -24.82
N LYS A 330 -0.29 -21.08 -25.78
CA LYS A 330 -0.63 -21.24 -27.21
C LYS A 330 -1.24 -22.59 -27.55
N THR A 331 -0.92 -23.64 -26.80
CA THR A 331 -1.39 -24.99 -27.06
C THR A 331 -2.81 -25.18 -26.53
N THR A 332 -3.08 -24.67 -25.32
CA THR A 332 -4.39 -24.87 -24.66
C THR A 332 -5.39 -23.76 -24.95
N GLY A 333 -4.92 -22.58 -25.38
CA GLY A 333 -5.73 -21.37 -25.52
C GLY A 333 -6.23 -20.80 -24.18
N LYS A 334 -5.73 -21.32 -23.05
CA LYS A 334 -6.17 -20.94 -21.70
C LYS A 334 -5.07 -20.21 -20.96
N MET A 335 -5.46 -19.35 -20.04
CA MET A 335 -4.53 -18.75 -19.09
C MET A 335 -3.96 -19.85 -18.18
N PRO A 336 -2.63 -19.91 -17.96
CA PRO A 336 -2.04 -20.83 -17.01
C PRO A 336 -2.60 -20.65 -15.60
N ASP A 337 -2.70 -21.74 -14.84
CA ASP A 337 -3.10 -21.69 -13.41
C ASP A 337 -2.14 -20.84 -12.58
N TYR A 338 -0.89 -20.73 -13.05
CA TYR A 338 0.18 -20.00 -12.40
C TYR A 338 1.16 -19.38 -13.41
N LEU A 339 1.61 -18.14 -13.16
CA LEU A 339 2.65 -17.49 -13.95
C LEU A 339 3.92 -17.26 -13.12
N TYR A 340 5.07 -17.72 -13.64
CA TYR A 340 6.40 -17.52 -13.08
C TYR A 340 7.42 -17.26 -14.18
N GLY A 341 8.45 -16.45 -13.89
CA GLY A 341 9.37 -15.94 -14.92
C GLY A 341 8.75 -14.81 -15.75
N LEU A 342 9.53 -14.23 -16.65
CA LEU A 342 9.00 -13.33 -17.66
C LEU A 342 8.18 -14.12 -18.68
N PRO A 343 6.93 -13.73 -18.98
CA PRO A 343 6.12 -14.43 -19.97
C PRO A 343 6.65 -14.30 -21.41
N PHE A 344 7.27 -13.15 -21.73
CA PHE A 344 7.66 -12.79 -23.10
C PHE A 344 9.12 -12.32 -23.16
N PRO A 345 10.12 -13.18 -22.95
CA PRO A 345 11.53 -12.76 -22.95
C PRO A 345 12.00 -12.19 -24.29
N ASN A 346 11.38 -12.62 -25.40
CA ASN A 346 11.69 -12.16 -26.75
C ASN A 346 10.48 -11.37 -27.29
N ILE A 347 10.62 -10.04 -27.39
CA ILE A 347 9.59 -9.15 -27.92
C ILE A 347 10.11 -8.56 -29.22
N ASP A 348 9.42 -8.85 -30.32
CA ASP A 348 9.62 -8.16 -31.59
C ASP A 348 8.91 -6.79 -31.52
N PRO A 349 9.61 -5.65 -31.68
CA PRO A 349 8.97 -4.34 -31.68
C PRO A 349 7.90 -4.16 -32.76
N ALA A 350 7.93 -4.96 -33.84
CA ALA A 350 6.92 -4.92 -34.90
C ALA A 350 5.64 -5.71 -34.57
N ASP A 351 5.64 -6.51 -33.49
CA ASP A 351 4.46 -7.24 -33.05
C ASP A 351 3.38 -6.25 -32.59
N PRO A 352 2.13 -6.30 -33.13
CA PRO A 352 1.05 -5.44 -32.67
C PRO A 352 0.74 -5.59 -31.17
N ASN A 353 1.07 -6.74 -30.57
CA ASN A 353 0.91 -7.01 -29.15
C ASN A 353 2.17 -6.71 -28.32
N ALA A 354 3.23 -6.15 -28.91
CA ALA A 354 4.48 -5.87 -28.21
C ALA A 354 4.26 -5.03 -26.94
N GLY A 355 3.38 -4.02 -27.00
CA GLY A 355 3.08 -3.14 -25.86
C GLY A 355 2.55 -3.90 -24.65
N VAL A 356 1.51 -4.72 -24.83
CA VAL A 356 0.93 -5.50 -23.73
C VAL A 356 1.89 -6.58 -23.22
N LYS A 357 2.73 -7.16 -24.09
CA LYS A 357 3.77 -8.11 -23.69
C LYS A 357 4.83 -7.47 -22.79
N VAL A 358 5.28 -6.25 -23.09
CA VAL A 358 6.19 -5.49 -22.23
C VAL A 358 5.55 -5.25 -20.86
N VAL A 359 4.28 -4.87 -20.82
CA VAL A 359 3.54 -4.62 -19.57
C VAL A 359 3.42 -5.87 -18.71
N TRP A 360 3.15 -7.02 -19.31
CA TRP A 360 3.13 -8.29 -18.57
C TRP A 360 4.48 -8.68 -18.00
N ASN A 361 5.57 -8.49 -18.75
CA ASN A 361 6.91 -8.69 -18.21
C ASN A 361 7.20 -7.73 -17.03
N TYR A 362 6.79 -6.47 -17.12
CA TYR A 362 6.85 -5.50 -16.01
C TYR A 362 6.11 -6.00 -14.77
N PHE A 363 4.88 -6.50 -14.92
CA PHE A 363 4.12 -7.05 -13.80
C PHE A 363 4.82 -8.25 -13.16
N LEU A 364 5.27 -9.23 -13.96
CA LEU A 364 5.92 -10.43 -13.42
C LEU A 364 7.30 -10.13 -12.81
N ALA A 365 8.06 -9.18 -13.37
CA ALA A 365 9.31 -8.70 -12.78
C ALA A 365 9.08 -7.96 -11.45
N THR A 366 7.96 -7.22 -11.34
CA THR A 366 7.57 -6.54 -10.11
C THR A 366 7.15 -7.55 -9.04
N TRP A 367 6.30 -8.52 -9.38
CA TRP A 367 5.80 -9.51 -8.43
C TRP A 367 6.88 -10.51 -8.00
N TYR A 368 7.89 -10.74 -8.83
CA TYR A 368 9.11 -11.45 -8.43
C TYR A 368 9.78 -10.87 -7.17
N GLY A 369 9.66 -9.55 -6.95
CA GLY A 369 10.11 -8.90 -5.72
C GLY A 369 9.34 -9.34 -4.45
N GLY A 370 8.25 -10.08 -4.62
CA GLY A 370 7.43 -10.66 -3.56
C GLY A 370 6.41 -9.71 -2.95
N ASN A 371 5.59 -10.28 -2.08
CA ASN A 371 4.68 -9.53 -1.21
C ASN A 371 5.43 -8.44 -0.44
N SER A 372 4.75 -7.34 -0.11
CA SER A 372 5.35 -6.25 0.66
C SER A 372 4.46 -5.75 1.78
N HIS A 373 5.11 -5.30 2.86
CA HIS A 373 4.48 -4.57 3.96
C HIS A 373 5.32 -3.33 4.24
N THR A 374 4.70 -2.18 4.04
CA THR A 374 5.40 -0.89 4.13
C THR A 374 4.61 0.08 4.97
N ARG A 375 5.29 0.87 5.80
CA ARG A 375 4.69 2.04 6.45
C ARG A 375 5.48 3.28 6.07
N THR A 376 4.85 4.16 5.29
CA THR A 376 5.51 5.26 4.57
C THR A 376 4.83 6.60 4.79
N ARG A 377 5.56 7.67 4.45
CA ARG A 377 5.04 9.02 4.30
C ARG A 377 4.57 9.22 2.87
N LEU A 378 3.44 9.89 2.73
CA LEU A 378 2.94 10.45 1.47
C LEU A 378 2.86 11.96 1.65
N VAL A 379 3.72 12.70 0.96
CA VAL A 379 3.92 14.13 1.17
C VAL A 379 3.44 14.91 -0.05
N MET A 380 2.47 15.78 0.13
CA MET A 380 1.95 16.69 -0.89
C MET A 380 2.61 18.06 -0.72
N LEU A 381 3.13 18.60 -1.83
CA LEU A 381 3.99 19.77 -1.84
C LEU A 381 3.66 20.63 -3.04
N ASN A 382 3.92 21.93 -2.91
CA ASN A 382 3.99 22.86 -4.03
C ASN A 382 5.39 23.54 -4.04
N ASN A 383 5.61 24.49 -4.94
CA ASN A 383 6.89 25.21 -5.02
C ASN A 383 7.28 26.00 -3.77
N LYS A 384 6.35 26.23 -2.83
CA LYS A 384 6.58 26.90 -1.55
C LYS A 384 6.93 25.93 -0.41
N GLY A 385 6.80 24.62 -0.63
CA GLY A 385 7.11 23.59 0.36
C GLY A 385 5.96 22.60 0.58
N VAL A 386 6.00 21.92 1.73
CA VAL A 386 5.02 20.91 2.13
C VAL A 386 3.66 21.57 2.42
N GLU A 387 2.61 21.09 1.76
CA GLU A 387 1.22 21.48 2.05
C GLU A 387 0.57 20.51 3.04
N ARG A 388 0.82 19.21 2.86
CA ARG A 388 0.22 18.14 3.67
C ARG A 388 1.11 16.90 3.68
N GLU A 389 1.15 16.21 4.80
CA GLU A 389 1.77 14.90 4.92
C GLU A 389 0.76 13.89 5.46
N LEU A 390 0.78 12.66 4.93
CA LEU A 390 -0.01 11.53 5.38
C LEU A 390 0.94 10.39 5.79
N GLY A 391 0.65 9.73 6.91
CA GLY A 391 1.19 8.40 7.18
C GLY A 391 0.31 7.34 6.53
N ALA A 392 0.90 6.37 5.84
CA ALA A 392 0.17 5.26 5.24
C ALA A 392 0.85 3.93 5.56
N GLU A 393 0.05 2.90 5.84
CA GLU A 393 0.50 1.52 5.97
C GLU A 393 -0.15 0.69 4.88
N GLY A 394 0.66 -0.12 4.19
CA GLY A 394 0.25 -0.86 3.01
C GLY A 394 0.71 -2.31 3.05
N TRP A 395 -0.18 -3.21 2.65
CA TRP A 395 0.11 -4.63 2.42
C TRP A 395 -0.21 -4.97 0.98
N PHE A 396 0.79 -5.40 0.21
CA PHE A 396 0.61 -5.90 -1.15
C PHE A 396 0.89 -7.40 -1.18
N MET A 397 -0.09 -8.16 -1.67
CA MET A 397 0.02 -9.60 -1.86
C MET A 397 -0.16 -9.96 -3.33
N PHE A 398 0.75 -10.78 -3.84
CA PHE A 398 0.75 -11.26 -5.23
C PHE A 398 0.62 -12.78 -5.24
N TYR A 399 -0.21 -13.30 -6.14
CA TYR A 399 -0.33 -14.75 -6.33
C TYR A 399 0.65 -15.24 -7.39
N ASP A 400 0.76 -14.53 -8.51
CA ASP A 400 1.76 -14.78 -9.55
C ASP A 400 3.14 -14.22 -9.18
N GLY A 401 4.16 -14.65 -9.94
CA GLY A 401 5.53 -14.15 -9.80
C GLY A 401 6.23 -14.58 -8.51
N GLN A 402 5.56 -15.35 -7.64
CA GLN A 402 6.10 -15.85 -6.38
C GLN A 402 6.91 -17.15 -6.55
N ALA A 403 8.09 -17.19 -5.94
CA ALA A 403 8.81 -18.45 -5.78
C ALA A 403 7.95 -19.45 -4.98
N PRO A 404 8.07 -20.78 -5.21
CA PRO A 404 7.19 -21.78 -4.60
C PRO A 404 6.98 -21.65 -3.09
N LYS A 405 8.01 -21.25 -2.34
CA LYS A 405 7.95 -21.08 -0.88
C LYS A 405 7.08 -19.91 -0.39
N TYR A 406 6.71 -18.97 -1.27
CA TYR A 406 5.85 -17.82 -0.96
C TYR A 406 4.45 -17.94 -1.56
N ARG A 407 4.13 -19.07 -2.20
CA ARG A 407 2.81 -19.24 -2.84
C ARG A 407 1.76 -19.56 -1.79
N HIS A 408 0.60 -18.93 -1.93
CA HIS A 408 -0.58 -19.20 -1.13
C HIS A 408 -1.68 -19.84 -1.99
N PRO A 409 -2.56 -20.67 -1.40
CA PRO A 409 -3.76 -21.13 -2.10
C PRO A 409 -4.57 -19.96 -2.66
N ASN A 410 -5.06 -20.11 -3.89
CA ASN A 410 -5.77 -19.06 -4.62
C ASN A 410 -7.17 -19.51 -5.10
N PRO A 411 -8.10 -19.86 -4.19
CA PRO A 411 -9.42 -20.36 -4.57
C PRO A 411 -10.29 -19.33 -5.30
N MET A 412 -9.96 -18.04 -5.19
CA MET A 412 -10.68 -16.93 -5.83
C MET A 412 -10.06 -16.50 -7.16
N ASN A 413 -9.02 -17.19 -7.65
CA ASN A 413 -8.35 -16.90 -8.90
C ASN A 413 -7.91 -15.41 -9.02
N LEU A 414 -7.29 -14.89 -7.96
CA LEU A 414 -6.80 -13.52 -7.85
C LEU A 414 -5.38 -13.36 -8.38
N GLN A 415 -5.07 -12.19 -8.92
CA GLN A 415 -3.73 -11.80 -9.36
C GLN A 415 -2.99 -11.14 -8.21
N SER A 416 -3.68 -10.24 -7.50
CA SER A 416 -3.16 -9.53 -6.34
C SER A 416 -4.27 -9.04 -5.41
N GLN A 417 -3.87 -8.74 -4.17
CA GLN A 417 -4.68 -8.02 -3.19
C GLN A 417 -3.84 -6.90 -2.57
N PHE A 418 -4.49 -5.78 -2.27
CA PHE A 418 -3.84 -4.63 -1.66
C PHE A 418 -4.74 -4.01 -0.59
N LEU A 419 -4.15 -3.69 0.56
CA LEU A 419 -4.79 -2.93 1.64
C LEU A 419 -3.90 -1.74 1.97
N ALA A 420 -4.47 -0.53 1.94
CA ALA A 420 -3.83 0.68 2.44
C ALA A 420 -4.64 1.26 3.61
N VAL A 421 -3.96 1.75 4.64
CA VAL A 421 -4.56 2.36 5.84
C VAL A 421 -3.85 3.67 6.12
N ALA A 422 -4.59 4.77 6.21
CA ALA A 422 -4.06 6.05 6.66
C ALA A 422 -3.85 6.04 8.17
N LEU A 423 -2.65 6.41 8.62
CA LEU A 423 -2.24 6.46 10.01
C LEU A 423 -2.32 7.89 10.60
N SER A 424 -2.17 8.90 9.75
CA SER A 424 -2.18 10.30 10.13
C SER A 424 -2.45 11.20 8.91
N PRO A 425 -2.88 12.46 9.10
CA PRO A 425 -3.28 13.10 10.36
C PRO A 425 -4.64 12.60 10.87
N LEU A 426 -5.08 13.12 12.03
CA LEU A 426 -6.26 12.65 12.76
C LEU A 426 -7.55 12.64 11.92
N ASP A 427 -7.69 13.56 10.96
CA ASP A 427 -8.85 13.66 10.08
C ASP A 427 -8.94 12.52 9.05
N THR A 428 -7.80 11.91 8.68
CA THR A 428 -7.74 10.76 7.76
C THR A 428 -7.42 9.44 8.45
N GLN A 429 -6.92 9.47 9.69
CA GLN A 429 -6.51 8.29 10.45
C GLN A 429 -7.62 7.23 10.49
N GLY A 430 -7.27 5.99 10.13
CA GLY A 430 -8.18 4.85 10.03
C GLY A 430 -8.93 4.76 8.69
N THR A 431 -8.75 5.72 7.77
CA THR A 431 -9.27 5.55 6.41
C THR A 431 -8.54 4.40 5.74
N ALA A 432 -9.28 3.41 5.28
CA ALA A 432 -8.72 2.19 4.73
C ALA A 432 -9.31 1.89 3.35
N VAL A 433 -8.47 1.43 2.43
CA VAL A 433 -8.86 1.00 1.08
C VAL A 433 -8.37 -0.41 0.81
N LEU A 434 -9.27 -1.25 0.31
CA LEU A 434 -9.00 -2.65 0.01
C LEU A 434 -9.30 -2.91 -1.46
N PHE A 435 -8.39 -3.62 -2.13
CA PHE A 435 -8.49 -3.97 -3.53
C PHE A 435 -8.25 -5.45 -3.74
N TRP A 436 -9.12 -6.07 -4.54
CA TRP A 436 -8.92 -7.40 -5.07
C TRP A 436 -8.85 -7.32 -6.59
N ARG A 437 -7.73 -7.80 -7.16
CA ARG A 437 -7.57 -7.94 -8.60
C ARG A 437 -7.79 -9.38 -9.02
N TYR A 438 -8.76 -9.58 -9.89
CA TYR A 438 -9.07 -10.90 -10.45
C TYR A 438 -8.23 -11.17 -11.68
N ARG A 439 -7.77 -12.41 -11.83
CA ARG A 439 -7.08 -12.87 -13.05
C ARG A 439 -8.05 -12.97 -14.23
N ASP A 440 -9.30 -13.34 -13.96
CA ASP A 440 -10.36 -13.43 -14.97
C ASP A 440 -10.57 -12.05 -15.63
N PRO A 441 -10.37 -11.91 -16.95
CA PRO A 441 -10.52 -10.64 -17.62
C PRO A 441 -11.96 -10.11 -17.62
N GLU A 442 -12.98 -10.98 -17.51
CA GLU A 442 -14.39 -10.59 -17.50
C GLU A 442 -14.84 -10.03 -16.14
N VAL A 443 -14.04 -10.25 -15.10
CA VAL A 443 -14.33 -9.76 -13.75
C VAL A 443 -13.58 -8.45 -13.49
N ARG A 444 -14.33 -7.40 -13.17
CA ARG A 444 -13.77 -6.11 -12.73
C ARG A 444 -13.12 -6.25 -11.36
N ASP A 445 -12.08 -5.46 -11.12
CA ASP A 445 -11.45 -5.38 -9.79
C ASP A 445 -12.49 -4.96 -8.74
N SER A 446 -12.40 -5.54 -7.54
CA SER A 446 -13.25 -5.11 -6.43
C SER A 446 -12.50 -4.09 -5.58
N GLN A 447 -13.16 -2.99 -5.25
CA GLN A 447 -12.61 -1.94 -4.39
C GLN A 447 -13.59 -1.60 -3.28
N TRP A 448 -13.07 -1.49 -2.06
CA TRP A 448 -13.82 -0.99 -0.91
C TRP A 448 -13.04 0.08 -0.19
N ALA A 449 -13.75 1.07 0.33
CA ALA A 449 -13.20 2.09 1.20
C ALA A 449 -13.96 2.13 2.51
N PHE A 450 -13.25 2.33 3.61
CA PHE A 450 -13.81 2.65 4.90
C PHE A 450 -13.39 4.08 5.28
N VAL A 451 -14.38 4.90 5.61
CA VAL A 451 -14.16 6.27 6.08
C VAL A 451 -14.63 6.35 7.55
N PRO A 452 -13.72 6.63 8.50
CA PRO A 452 -14.01 6.65 9.95
C PRO A 452 -15.17 7.55 10.33
N ALA A 453 -15.25 8.75 9.75
CA ALA A 453 -16.34 9.69 9.99
C ALA A 453 -17.73 9.11 9.65
N LEU A 454 -17.79 8.19 8.68
CA LEU A 454 -19.03 7.52 8.26
C LEU A 454 -19.25 6.18 8.95
N ARG A 455 -18.21 5.60 9.56
CA ARG A 455 -18.18 4.25 10.19
C ARG A 455 -18.77 3.16 9.29
N ARG A 456 -18.56 3.27 7.98
CA ARG A 456 -19.14 2.38 6.98
C ARG A 456 -18.09 2.01 5.93
N VAL A 457 -18.12 0.74 5.56
CA VAL A 457 -17.47 0.24 4.34
C VAL A 457 -18.39 0.54 3.16
N ARG A 458 -17.83 1.05 2.06
CA ARG A 458 -18.52 1.26 0.79
C ARG A 458 -17.74 0.60 -0.32
N ALA A 459 -18.45 -0.08 -1.23
CA ALA A 459 -17.88 -0.45 -2.51
C ALA A 459 -17.63 0.85 -3.31
N VAL A 460 -16.49 0.91 -3.98
CA VAL A 460 -16.09 2.02 -4.84
C VAL A 460 -16.03 1.49 -6.27
N SER A 461 -16.40 2.33 -7.24
CA SER A 461 -16.30 1.94 -8.65
C SER A 461 -14.83 1.66 -8.99
N PRO A 462 -14.53 0.61 -9.76
CA PRO A 462 -13.15 0.31 -10.16
C PRO A 462 -12.53 1.40 -11.03
N ALA A 463 -13.34 2.25 -11.66
CA ALA A 463 -12.85 3.41 -12.42
C ALA A 463 -12.13 4.44 -11.52
N ASN A 464 -12.46 4.50 -10.21
CA ASN A 464 -11.81 5.40 -9.26
C ASN A 464 -10.39 4.97 -8.88
N ARG A 465 -9.88 3.84 -9.39
CA ARG A 465 -8.50 3.43 -9.14
C ARG A 465 -7.47 4.41 -9.71
N SER A 466 -7.84 5.18 -10.73
CA SER A 466 -7.03 6.28 -11.29
C SER A 466 -7.08 7.58 -10.47
N ASP A 467 -7.95 7.65 -9.46
CA ASP A 467 -8.07 8.84 -8.61
C ASP A 467 -6.93 8.90 -7.59
N GLY A 468 -6.54 10.12 -7.26
CA GLY A 468 -5.53 10.39 -6.25
C GLY A 468 -5.95 9.90 -4.85
N TYR A 469 -5.04 9.18 -4.19
CA TYR A 469 -5.27 8.66 -2.84
C TYR A 469 -5.30 9.81 -1.83
N LEU A 470 -6.46 9.99 -1.16
CA LEU A 470 -6.68 10.98 -0.10
C LEU A 470 -6.21 12.41 -0.44
N GLY A 471 -6.43 12.82 -1.70
CA GLY A 471 -6.12 14.16 -2.19
C GLY A 471 -4.71 14.33 -2.78
N SER A 472 -3.87 13.30 -2.69
CA SER A 472 -2.58 13.26 -3.37
C SER A 472 -2.73 13.13 -4.89
N ASP A 473 -1.63 13.27 -5.61
CA ASP A 473 -1.55 13.05 -7.05
C ASP A 473 -1.12 11.59 -7.40
N ILE A 474 -0.86 10.76 -6.38
CA ILE A 474 -0.56 9.33 -6.55
C ILE A 474 -1.86 8.54 -6.42
N SER A 475 -2.16 7.73 -7.44
CA SER A 475 -3.37 6.92 -7.55
C SER A 475 -3.12 5.45 -7.18
N SER A 476 -4.19 4.68 -7.01
CA SER A 476 -4.06 3.24 -6.73
C SER A 476 -3.51 2.48 -7.94
N ASP A 477 -3.78 2.98 -9.14
CA ASP A 477 -3.22 2.47 -10.40
C ASP A 477 -1.79 2.93 -10.69
N ASP A 478 -1.15 3.68 -9.79
CA ASP A 478 0.29 3.96 -9.91
C ASP A 478 1.16 2.84 -9.34
N GLY A 479 0.81 2.28 -8.17
CA GLY A 479 1.57 1.17 -7.56
C GLY A 479 3.11 1.38 -7.64
N TYR A 480 3.82 0.41 -8.24
CA TYR A 480 5.27 0.47 -8.47
C TYR A 480 5.70 1.25 -9.74
N LEU A 481 4.75 1.62 -10.60
CA LEU A 481 4.83 2.56 -11.73
C LEU A 481 3.44 2.63 -12.38
N PHE A 482 2.87 1.44 -12.63
CA PHE A 482 1.54 1.23 -13.17
C PHE A 482 0.94 -0.04 -12.53
N ASP A 483 -0.29 0.05 -12.06
CA ASP A 483 -1.04 -1.06 -11.48
C ASP A 483 -2.46 -1.11 -12.09
N GLY A 484 -2.66 -0.67 -13.34
CA GLY A 484 -3.91 -0.89 -14.05
C GLY A 484 -4.01 -2.32 -14.59
N LYS A 485 -5.22 -2.87 -14.67
CA LYS A 485 -5.44 -4.24 -15.20
C LYS A 485 -5.15 -4.25 -16.72
N PRO A 486 -4.17 -5.02 -17.24
CA PRO A 486 -3.77 -4.94 -18.65
C PRO A 486 -4.91 -5.09 -19.65
N GLN A 487 -5.91 -5.91 -19.33
CA GLN A 487 -7.07 -6.19 -20.17
C GLN A 487 -8.07 -5.02 -20.29
N GLU A 488 -7.92 -3.97 -19.48
CA GLU A 488 -8.77 -2.77 -19.52
C GLU A 488 -8.19 -1.66 -20.40
N PHE A 489 -7.06 -1.91 -21.05
CA PHE A 489 -6.39 -0.94 -21.91
C PHE A 489 -6.18 -1.51 -23.32
N GLN A 490 -6.03 -0.60 -24.26
CA GLN A 490 -5.43 -0.86 -25.57
C GLN A 490 -3.96 -0.45 -25.49
N TRP A 491 -3.08 -1.28 -26.02
CA TRP A 491 -1.64 -1.11 -25.87
C TRP A 491 -0.97 -0.96 -27.22
N ARG A 492 0.05 -0.10 -27.27
CA ARG A 492 0.92 0.03 -28.43
C ARG A 492 2.35 0.27 -27.96
N LEU A 493 3.30 -0.50 -28.48
CA LEU A 493 4.71 -0.14 -28.32
C LEU A 493 5.00 1.04 -29.25
N LEU A 494 5.43 2.16 -28.70
CA LEU A 494 5.79 3.35 -29.48
C LEU A 494 7.20 3.20 -30.04
N GLU A 495 8.14 2.88 -29.16
CA GLU A 495 9.54 2.70 -29.54
C GLU A 495 10.32 1.93 -28.45
N LYS A 496 11.50 1.43 -28.84
CA LYS A 496 12.57 1.02 -27.94
C LYS A 496 13.77 1.94 -28.18
N ARG A 497 14.23 2.66 -27.16
CA ARG A 497 15.33 3.61 -27.29
C ARG A 497 16.22 3.66 -26.04
N GLU A 498 17.37 4.30 -26.16
CA GLU A 498 18.14 4.70 -24.97
C GLU A 498 17.41 5.82 -24.23
N GLY A 499 17.39 5.74 -22.90
CA GLY A 499 16.85 6.77 -22.02
C GLY A 499 17.56 6.81 -20.68
N LEU A 500 17.48 7.94 -19.99
CA LEU A 500 17.98 8.08 -18.62
C LEU A 500 16.84 7.76 -17.66
N ARG A 501 17.13 7.04 -16.58
CA ARG A 501 16.23 6.86 -15.43
C ARG A 501 16.91 7.26 -14.14
N VAL A 502 16.09 7.66 -13.16
CA VAL A 502 16.57 7.91 -11.80
C VAL A 502 16.86 6.59 -11.10
N VAL A 503 18.01 6.51 -10.42
CA VAL A 503 18.49 5.34 -9.69
C VAL A 503 19.13 5.75 -8.36
N ASP A 504 19.34 4.77 -7.49
CA ASP A 504 20.20 4.90 -6.32
C ASP A 504 21.65 4.57 -6.69
N PRO A 505 22.57 5.57 -6.75
CA PRO A 505 23.98 5.32 -7.08
C PRO A 505 24.64 4.28 -6.17
N ASP A 506 24.25 4.24 -4.89
CA ASP A 506 24.83 3.35 -3.89
C ASP A 506 24.25 1.92 -3.99
N GLY A 507 23.07 1.79 -4.62
CA GLY A 507 22.36 0.52 -4.83
C GLY A 507 22.57 -0.11 -6.20
N VAL A 508 22.90 0.65 -7.24
CA VAL A 508 23.05 0.10 -8.60
C VAL A 508 24.11 -1.01 -8.71
N PRO A 509 25.30 -0.92 -8.09
CA PRO A 509 26.26 -2.01 -8.11
C PRO A 509 25.70 -3.28 -7.47
N ALA A 510 25.58 -4.34 -8.27
CA ALA A 510 24.98 -5.59 -7.82
C ALA A 510 25.67 -6.14 -6.56
N ASN A 511 24.87 -6.65 -5.62
CA ASN A 511 25.31 -7.33 -4.40
C ASN A 511 26.14 -6.48 -3.41
N VAL A 512 26.23 -5.15 -3.61
CA VAL A 512 26.89 -4.23 -2.66
C VAL A 512 26.02 -4.00 -1.43
N LEU A 513 24.74 -3.68 -1.63
CA LEU A 513 23.79 -3.62 -0.53
C LEU A 513 23.43 -5.02 -0.04
N LYS A 514 23.18 -5.14 1.26
CA LYS A 514 22.71 -6.37 1.90
C LYS A 514 21.40 -6.07 2.62
N PRO A 515 20.28 -6.70 2.20
CA PRO A 515 19.00 -6.52 2.89
C PRO A 515 19.12 -7.03 4.34
N ARG A 516 18.36 -6.42 5.25
CA ARG A 516 18.28 -6.86 6.64
C ARG A 516 17.08 -7.82 6.79
N PRO A 517 17.08 -8.76 7.75
CA PRO A 517 15.86 -9.51 8.05
C PRO A 517 14.72 -8.56 8.44
N GLY A 518 13.54 -8.74 7.83
CA GLY A 518 12.34 -7.99 8.17
C GLY A 518 11.81 -8.37 9.57
N LYS A 519 11.14 -7.45 10.25
CA LYS A 519 10.64 -7.68 11.62
C LYS A 519 9.50 -8.68 11.65
N GLU A 520 8.69 -8.70 10.60
CA GLU A 520 7.53 -9.58 10.44
C GLU A 520 7.84 -10.73 9.47
N GLY A 521 9.13 -10.98 9.22
CA GLY A 521 9.63 -11.93 8.23
C GLY A 521 10.00 -11.27 6.90
N GLY A 522 10.52 -12.06 5.97
CA GLY A 522 11.05 -11.53 4.71
C GLY A 522 12.29 -10.66 4.91
N TRP A 523 12.45 -9.66 4.06
CA TRP A 523 13.65 -8.85 3.94
C TRP A 523 13.31 -7.35 3.94
N ASP A 524 13.86 -6.62 4.91
CA ASP A 524 13.85 -5.17 4.91
C ASP A 524 14.72 -4.65 3.75
N SER A 525 14.04 -3.99 2.81
CA SER A 525 14.58 -3.62 1.50
C SER A 525 15.02 -2.15 1.39
N LEU A 526 14.96 -1.40 2.49
CA LEU A 526 15.40 -0.01 2.54
C LEU A 526 16.43 0.18 3.65
N LEU A 527 17.68 0.48 3.28
CA LEU A 527 18.79 0.61 4.23
C LEU A 527 18.94 2.01 4.86
N ASP A 528 17.91 2.83 4.69
CA ASP A 528 17.67 4.17 5.22
C ASP A 528 18.83 5.18 5.19
N ARG A 529 18.65 6.23 4.39
CA ARG A 529 19.31 7.54 4.53
C ARG A 529 18.30 8.54 5.12
N SER A 530 18.74 9.63 5.71
CA SER A 530 17.85 10.74 6.11
C SER A 530 18.00 11.91 5.13
N GLY A 531 16.94 12.70 4.93
CA GLY A 531 16.96 13.86 4.04
C GLY A 531 16.98 13.49 2.56
N TYR A 532 16.06 12.62 2.13
CA TYR A 532 16.02 12.13 0.75
C TYR A 532 15.66 13.21 -0.26
N TYR A 533 14.83 14.17 0.15
CA TYR A 533 14.14 15.06 -0.76
C TYR A 533 14.61 16.49 -0.62
N GLY A 534 14.51 17.26 -1.71
CA GLY A 534 14.93 18.66 -1.73
C GLY A 534 14.39 19.49 -0.56
N TYR A 535 13.12 19.33 -0.20
CA TYR A 535 12.50 20.07 0.92
C TYR A 535 13.10 19.74 2.30
N GLU A 536 13.74 18.58 2.45
CA GLU A 536 14.39 18.15 3.69
C GLU A 536 15.82 18.68 3.80
N ILE A 537 16.41 19.21 2.72
CA ILE A 537 17.80 19.69 2.69
C ILE A 537 17.85 21.19 3.02
N PRO A 538 18.60 21.61 4.05
CA PRO A 538 18.78 23.02 4.37
C PRO A 538 19.31 23.83 3.19
N ASN A 539 18.71 24.99 2.94
CA ASN A 539 19.07 25.91 1.86
C ASN A 539 18.94 25.34 0.44
N TRP A 540 18.22 24.22 0.24
CA TRP A 540 17.90 23.70 -1.09
C TRP A 540 17.21 24.77 -1.96
N LYS A 541 17.66 24.89 -3.21
CA LYS A 541 17.17 25.88 -4.18
C LYS A 541 16.42 25.27 -5.35
N GLY A 542 16.48 23.95 -5.51
CA GLY A 542 15.78 23.25 -6.58
C GLY A 542 14.32 22.97 -6.24
N ALA A 543 13.68 22.12 -7.05
CA ALA A 543 12.31 21.69 -6.79
C ALA A 543 12.23 20.95 -5.43
N PRO A 544 11.21 21.21 -4.58
CA PRO A 544 11.08 20.57 -3.27
C PRO A 544 11.04 19.04 -3.30
N TRP A 545 10.61 18.46 -4.43
CA TRP A 545 10.52 17.01 -4.64
C TRP A 545 11.69 16.37 -5.38
N ALA A 546 12.73 17.14 -5.69
CA ALA A 546 13.96 16.61 -6.26
C ALA A 546 14.56 15.52 -5.36
N LEU A 547 15.29 14.57 -5.95
CA LEU A 547 16.09 13.55 -5.26
C LEU A 547 17.58 13.95 -5.31
N PRO A 548 18.11 14.69 -4.31
CA PRO A 548 19.42 15.33 -4.43
C PRO A 548 20.58 14.34 -4.44
N TYR A 549 20.38 13.17 -3.84
CA TYR A 549 21.34 12.06 -3.83
C TYR A 549 21.04 11.00 -4.91
N GLY A 550 20.14 11.32 -5.85
CA GLY A 550 19.82 10.48 -7.01
C GLY A 550 20.94 10.45 -8.05
N GLY A 551 21.02 9.33 -8.76
CA GLY A 551 21.79 9.20 -9.99
C GLY A 551 20.89 9.09 -11.20
N LEU A 552 21.45 9.33 -12.38
CA LEU A 552 20.84 9.00 -13.66
C LEU A 552 21.65 7.89 -14.34
N ALA A 553 20.98 6.79 -14.63
CA ALA A 553 21.56 5.69 -15.41
C ALA A 553 20.97 5.69 -16.81
N LYS A 554 21.83 5.54 -17.82
CA LYS A 554 21.42 5.33 -19.21
C LYS A 554 21.07 3.86 -19.41
N ARG A 555 19.87 3.59 -19.91
CA ARG A 555 19.31 2.25 -20.06
C ARG A 555 18.53 2.15 -21.36
N PRO A 556 18.43 0.95 -21.97
CA PRO A 556 17.45 0.71 -23.00
C PRO A 556 16.05 0.72 -22.37
N MET A 557 15.12 1.44 -23.00
CA MET A 557 13.75 1.66 -22.52
C MET A 557 12.74 1.28 -23.59
N TYR A 558 11.67 0.61 -23.19
CA TYR A 558 10.43 0.53 -23.95
C TYR A 558 9.54 1.71 -23.59
N LEU A 559 9.01 2.40 -24.59
CA LEU A 559 7.94 3.39 -24.43
C LEU A 559 6.64 2.75 -24.90
N VAL A 560 5.72 2.55 -23.96
CA VAL A 560 4.45 1.85 -24.19
C VAL A 560 3.30 2.81 -23.98
N GLU A 561 2.48 3.00 -25.01
CA GLU A 561 1.23 3.74 -24.91
C GLU A 561 0.11 2.84 -24.38
N ALA A 562 -0.72 3.41 -23.49
CA ALA A 562 -1.96 2.80 -23.04
C ALA A 562 -3.14 3.75 -23.27
N ILE A 563 -4.23 3.24 -23.83
CA ILE A 563 -5.52 3.94 -23.92
C ILE A 563 -6.55 3.14 -23.14
N PRO A 564 -7.15 3.68 -22.07
CA PRO A 564 -8.15 2.95 -21.31
C PRO A 564 -9.40 2.71 -22.15
N ARG A 565 -9.96 1.51 -22.01
CA ARG A 565 -11.24 1.12 -22.63
C ARG A 565 -12.41 1.78 -21.91
N ASP A 566 -12.30 1.95 -20.59
CA ASP A 566 -13.29 2.65 -19.76
C ASP A 566 -13.16 4.16 -19.89
N LYS A 567 -14.22 4.83 -20.36
CA LYS A 567 -14.24 6.29 -20.54
C LYS A 567 -14.34 7.07 -19.23
N TYR A 568 -14.64 6.40 -18.12
CA TYR A 568 -14.61 7.01 -16.78
C TYR A 568 -13.21 7.00 -16.15
N TYR A 569 -12.22 6.38 -16.79
CA TYR A 569 -10.83 6.50 -16.36
C TYR A 569 -10.39 7.97 -16.45
N LEU A 570 -9.69 8.47 -15.44
CA LEU A 570 -9.38 9.90 -15.32
C LEU A 570 -8.51 10.44 -16.48
N TYR A 571 -7.65 9.58 -17.03
CA TYR A 571 -6.70 9.91 -18.07
C TYR A 571 -7.10 9.26 -19.40
N GLY A 572 -6.98 9.98 -20.52
CA GLY A 572 -7.35 9.47 -21.84
C GLY A 572 -6.23 8.76 -22.57
N ARG A 573 -4.97 8.99 -22.16
CA ARG A 573 -3.78 8.35 -22.72
C ARG A 573 -2.67 8.31 -21.67
N LEU A 574 -1.96 7.20 -21.61
CA LEU A 574 -0.79 6.99 -20.76
C LEU A 574 0.43 6.67 -21.65
N VAL A 575 1.62 7.05 -21.19
CA VAL A 575 2.89 6.54 -21.76
C VAL A 575 3.78 6.06 -20.63
N LEU A 576 4.08 4.76 -20.65
CA LEU A 576 4.94 4.08 -19.69
C LEU A 576 6.34 3.93 -20.28
N TRP A 577 7.35 4.34 -19.52
CA TRP A 577 8.76 4.08 -19.81
C TRP A 577 9.22 2.94 -18.91
N ILE A 578 9.57 1.81 -19.52
CA ILE A 578 9.93 0.58 -18.82
C ILE A 578 11.33 0.15 -19.27
N ASP A 579 12.23 -0.09 -18.32
CA ASP A 579 13.58 -0.57 -18.60
C ASP A 579 13.53 -1.93 -19.31
N ALA A 580 14.18 -2.02 -20.46
CA ALA A 580 14.05 -3.17 -21.35
C ALA A 580 14.81 -4.42 -20.87
N GLU A 581 15.62 -4.30 -19.82
CA GLU A 581 16.33 -5.44 -19.23
C GLU A 581 15.73 -5.86 -17.89
N THR A 582 15.54 -4.91 -16.97
CA THR A 582 15.06 -5.20 -15.62
C THR A 582 13.53 -5.21 -15.55
N TYR A 583 12.86 -4.67 -16.57
CA TYR A 583 11.42 -4.38 -16.57
C TYR A 583 10.97 -3.53 -15.37
N ASN A 584 11.87 -2.75 -14.77
CA ASN A 584 11.51 -1.74 -13.79
C ASN A 584 10.92 -0.53 -14.50
N GLY A 585 9.78 -0.03 -14.01
CA GLY A 585 9.21 1.22 -14.50
C GLY A 585 10.08 2.43 -14.18
N ALA A 586 10.10 3.46 -15.03
CA ALA A 586 10.86 4.70 -14.82
C ALA A 586 9.95 5.94 -14.80
N TYR A 587 9.12 6.11 -15.83
CA TYR A 587 8.22 7.25 -15.98
C TYR A 587 6.85 6.81 -16.49
N HIS A 588 5.80 7.45 -16.00
CA HIS A 588 4.41 7.20 -16.34
C HIS A 588 3.75 8.56 -16.59
N GLN A 589 3.71 8.94 -17.86
CA GLN A 589 3.14 10.21 -18.32
C GLN A 589 1.64 10.03 -18.53
N LYS A 590 0.84 10.97 -18.00
CA LYS A 590 -0.62 10.90 -18.03
C LYS A 590 -1.23 12.11 -18.71
N PHE A 591 -2.01 11.85 -19.74
CA PHE A 591 -2.67 12.85 -20.57
C PHE A 591 -4.18 12.77 -20.36
N ASN A 592 -4.86 13.92 -20.35
CA ASN A 592 -6.32 13.92 -20.30
C ASN A 592 -6.93 13.47 -21.65
N TRP A 593 -8.25 13.34 -21.70
CA TRP A 593 -9.00 12.96 -22.91
C TRP A 593 -8.89 13.95 -24.08
N LYS A 594 -8.33 15.15 -23.86
CA LYS A 594 -8.01 16.14 -24.91
C LYS A 594 -6.56 16.05 -25.39
N GLY A 595 -5.76 15.13 -24.85
CA GLY A 595 -4.35 14.96 -25.19
C GLY A 595 -3.40 15.93 -24.46
N GLU A 596 -3.89 16.72 -23.50
CA GLU A 596 -3.05 17.62 -22.73
C GLU A 596 -2.32 16.83 -21.64
N HIS A 597 -1.02 17.08 -21.49
CA HIS A 597 -0.23 16.49 -20.42
C HIS A 597 -0.67 17.05 -19.06
N VAL A 598 -1.00 16.17 -18.12
CA VAL A 598 -1.50 16.56 -16.79
C VAL A 598 -0.47 16.26 -15.71
N LEU A 599 0.09 15.05 -15.74
CA LEU A 599 0.87 14.51 -14.64
C LEU A 599 1.92 13.52 -15.13
N THR A 600 3.10 13.53 -14.52
CA THR A 600 4.10 12.47 -14.67
C THR A 600 4.39 11.84 -13.33
N TYR A 601 4.23 10.53 -13.24
CA TYR A 601 4.70 9.72 -12.12
C TYR A 601 6.08 9.14 -12.46
N ALA A 602 7.08 9.39 -11.61
CA ALA A 602 8.45 8.92 -11.78
C ALA A 602 8.89 8.13 -10.54
N VAL A 603 9.61 7.03 -10.77
CA VAL A 603 10.02 6.12 -9.69
C VAL A 603 11.50 5.78 -9.76
N LEU A 604 12.09 5.52 -8.60
CA LEU A 604 13.47 5.06 -8.45
C LEU A 604 13.67 3.67 -9.08
N GLY A 605 14.73 3.50 -9.86
CA GLY A 605 15.18 2.17 -10.28
C GLY A 605 15.83 1.40 -9.13
N LEU A 606 15.44 0.14 -8.96
CA LEU A 606 15.92 -0.73 -7.89
C LEU A 606 16.71 -1.89 -8.49
N ALA A 607 17.93 -2.12 -7.98
CA ALA A 607 18.71 -3.29 -8.31
C ALA A 607 18.40 -4.43 -7.33
N ASN A 608 18.47 -5.67 -7.82
CA ASN A 608 18.36 -6.85 -6.96
C ASN A 608 19.72 -7.15 -6.31
N HIS A 609 19.70 -7.45 -5.02
CA HIS A 609 20.87 -7.83 -4.24
C HIS A 609 20.67 -9.17 -3.56
N LEU A 610 21.75 -9.96 -3.52
CA LEU A 610 21.81 -11.22 -2.81
C LEU A 610 21.61 -11.00 -1.31
N THR A 611 20.72 -11.80 -0.73
CA THR A 611 20.49 -11.87 0.71
C THR A 611 21.75 -12.33 1.46
N PRO A 612 21.93 -11.98 2.74
CA PRO A 612 23.11 -12.39 3.53
C PRO A 612 23.36 -13.91 3.56
N ASP A 613 22.29 -14.71 3.48
CA ASP A 613 22.37 -16.19 3.45
C ASP A 613 22.68 -16.76 2.05
N GLY A 614 22.74 -15.92 1.01
CA GLY A 614 23.04 -16.33 -0.35
C GLY A 614 21.92 -17.08 -1.07
N GLN A 615 20.72 -17.15 -0.50
CA GLN A 615 19.65 -17.99 -1.04
C GLN A 615 18.74 -17.27 -2.04
N GLU A 616 18.64 -15.95 -1.94
CA GLU A 616 17.64 -15.16 -2.64
C GLU A 616 18.20 -13.83 -3.12
N THR A 617 17.53 -13.21 -4.08
CA THR A 617 17.80 -11.84 -4.48
C THR A 617 16.55 -10.98 -4.30
N VAL A 618 16.70 -9.83 -3.65
CA VAL A 618 15.60 -8.89 -3.40
C VAL A 618 15.99 -7.49 -3.87
N PRO A 619 15.05 -6.67 -4.34
CA PRO A 619 15.34 -5.27 -4.63
C PRO A 619 15.71 -4.55 -3.34
N VAL A 620 16.82 -3.81 -3.32
CA VAL A 620 17.29 -3.04 -2.15
C VAL A 620 17.72 -1.65 -2.58
N SER A 621 17.51 -0.65 -1.72
CA SER A 621 18.07 0.69 -1.91
C SER A 621 18.41 1.33 -0.57
N THR A 622 19.29 2.33 -0.61
CA THR A 622 19.56 3.26 0.49
C THR A 622 18.57 4.42 0.55
N GLN A 623 17.77 4.61 -0.51
CA GLN A 623 16.84 5.71 -0.65
C GLN A 623 15.53 5.31 -1.32
N THR A 624 14.56 6.20 -1.29
CA THR A 624 13.28 6.00 -1.97
C THR A 624 12.90 7.26 -2.71
N TRP A 625 12.29 7.09 -3.88
CA TRP A 625 11.74 8.20 -4.63
C TRP A 625 10.63 7.70 -5.54
N ALA A 626 9.43 8.21 -5.28
CA ALA A 626 8.27 8.06 -6.12
C ALA A 626 7.56 9.41 -6.11
N VAL A 627 7.55 10.11 -7.25
CA VAL A 627 7.00 11.45 -7.36
C VAL A 627 5.93 11.50 -8.44
N ALA A 628 4.73 11.94 -8.09
CA ALA A 628 3.69 12.32 -9.04
C ALA A 628 3.64 13.84 -9.14
N GLU A 629 4.15 14.40 -10.23
CA GLU A 629 4.14 15.85 -10.46
C GLU A 629 2.98 16.24 -11.36
N ASN A 630 2.12 17.13 -10.84
CA ASN A 630 0.95 17.64 -11.52
C ASN A 630 1.24 19.04 -12.09
N PHE A 631 1.50 19.09 -13.40
CA PHE A 631 1.93 20.31 -14.09
C PHE A 631 0.81 21.35 -14.21
N LYS A 632 -0.45 20.92 -14.15
CA LYS A 632 -1.60 21.83 -14.17
C LYS A 632 -1.81 22.53 -12.83
N MET A 633 -1.63 21.79 -11.74
CA MET A 633 -1.79 22.32 -10.38
C MET A 633 -0.48 22.88 -9.79
N LYS A 634 0.66 22.69 -10.46
CA LYS A 634 2.00 23.14 -10.02
C LYS A 634 2.34 22.61 -8.62
N ARG A 635 2.08 21.33 -8.42
CA ARG A 635 2.29 20.62 -7.16
C ARG A 635 2.79 19.20 -7.44
N ALA A 636 3.33 18.55 -6.44
CA ALA A 636 3.74 17.15 -6.52
C ALA A 636 3.38 16.38 -5.25
N SER A 637 3.24 15.07 -5.40
CA SER A 637 3.11 14.12 -4.29
C SER A 637 4.30 13.17 -4.28
N LEU A 638 4.99 13.07 -3.14
CA LEU A 638 6.10 12.16 -2.89
C LEU A 638 5.65 10.98 -2.04
N ALA A 639 6.14 9.78 -2.36
CA ALA A 639 5.96 8.59 -1.54
C ALA A 639 7.25 7.77 -1.41
N GLY A 640 7.22 6.83 -0.46
CA GLY A 640 8.23 5.77 -0.33
C GLY A 640 9.09 5.89 0.93
N ALA A 641 9.35 7.10 1.43
CA ALA A 641 10.12 7.27 2.66
C ALA A 641 9.37 6.66 3.85
N ARG A 642 10.09 6.04 4.79
CA ARG A 642 9.47 5.50 6.01
C ARG A 642 8.70 6.57 6.76
N TYR A 643 7.60 6.14 7.38
CA TYR A 643 6.82 6.96 8.31
C TYR A 643 7.62 7.33 9.57
N ASP A 644 8.35 6.36 10.12
CA ASP A 644 9.30 6.55 11.21
C ASP A 644 10.45 5.52 11.11
N ALA A 645 11.50 5.67 11.91
CA ALA A 645 12.67 4.79 11.87
C ALA A 645 12.38 3.31 12.21
N LYS A 646 11.21 2.98 12.77
CA LYS A 646 10.82 1.61 13.14
C LYS A 646 9.86 0.98 12.13
N SER A 647 9.30 1.78 11.24
CA SER A 647 8.31 1.39 10.23
C SER A 647 8.83 0.26 9.36
N PRO A 648 8.01 -0.74 8.99
CA PRO A 648 8.42 -1.80 8.07
C PRO A 648 8.64 -1.28 6.64
N PHE A 649 9.54 -1.92 5.91
CA PHE A 649 9.74 -1.74 4.46
C PHE A 649 10.14 -3.11 3.87
N ASP A 650 9.30 -4.09 4.16
CA ASP A 650 9.64 -5.49 4.06
C ASP A 650 9.16 -6.04 2.71
N ARG A 651 10.00 -6.89 2.09
CA ARG A 651 9.75 -7.62 0.84
C ARG A 651 9.78 -9.11 1.11
N ARG A 652 9.07 -9.87 0.28
CA ARG A 652 8.89 -11.32 0.46
C ARG A 652 8.38 -11.69 1.86
N VAL A 653 7.56 -10.82 2.42
CA VAL A 653 6.88 -11.06 3.70
C VAL A 653 5.74 -12.06 3.48
N SER A 654 5.57 -13.00 4.41
CA SER A 654 4.41 -13.89 4.38
C SER A 654 3.21 -13.14 4.92
N ILE A 655 2.15 -13.00 4.12
CA ILE A 655 0.94 -12.26 4.52
C ILE A 655 -0.20 -13.27 4.64
N ASP A 656 -0.87 -13.28 5.80
CA ASP A 656 -2.11 -14.03 5.95
C ASP A 656 -3.21 -13.37 5.09
N PRO A 657 -3.77 -14.07 4.08
CA PRO A 657 -4.80 -13.52 3.20
C PRO A 657 -6.03 -12.98 3.94
N ALA A 658 -6.30 -13.44 5.16
CA ALA A 658 -7.42 -12.94 5.97
C ALA A 658 -7.34 -11.42 6.26
N ILE A 659 -6.16 -10.80 6.15
CA ILE A 659 -6.03 -9.35 6.25
C ILE A 659 -6.78 -8.62 5.11
N PHE A 660 -6.96 -9.25 3.96
CA PHE A 660 -7.63 -8.67 2.80
C PHE A 660 -9.14 -8.91 2.79
N ASP A 661 -9.75 -9.30 3.91
CA ASP A 661 -11.21 -9.39 4.00
C ASP A 661 -11.84 -8.01 4.27
N ALA A 662 -13.07 -7.81 3.80
CA ALA A 662 -13.82 -6.58 4.07
C ALA A 662 -14.00 -6.29 5.58
N GLY A 663 -13.93 -7.32 6.44
CA GLY A 663 -13.94 -7.17 7.89
C GLY A 663 -12.71 -6.43 8.44
N SER A 664 -11.56 -6.53 7.77
CA SER A 664 -10.33 -5.84 8.14
C SER A 664 -10.44 -4.33 8.00
N LEU A 665 -11.20 -3.84 7.02
CA LEU A 665 -11.47 -2.40 6.87
C LEU A 665 -12.11 -1.79 8.13
N VAL A 666 -13.02 -2.53 8.77
CA VAL A 666 -13.64 -2.10 10.03
C VAL A 666 -12.70 -2.25 11.21
N ARG A 667 -11.77 -3.21 11.17
CA ARG A 667 -10.76 -3.41 12.22
C ARG A 667 -9.74 -2.27 12.23
N PHE A 668 -9.25 -1.88 11.05
CA PHE A 668 -8.27 -0.80 10.89
C PHE A 668 -8.88 0.59 10.99
N GLY A 669 -10.17 0.72 10.70
CA GLY A 669 -10.89 1.99 10.76
C GLY A 669 -11.48 2.36 12.13
N LYS A 670 -11.21 1.58 13.16
CA LYS A 670 -11.52 1.88 14.56
C LYS A 670 -10.25 2.25 15.27
#